data_AF-M1AKV1-F1
#
_entry.id   AF-M1AKV1-F1
#
_cell.length_a   1.000
_cell.length_b   1.000
_cell.length_c   1.000
_cell.angle_alpha   90.00
_cell.angle_beta   90.00
_cell.angle_gamma   90.00
#
_symmetry.space_group_name_H-M   'P 1'
#
loop_
_entity.id
_entity.type
_entity.pdbx_description
1 polymer ?
#
loop_
_entity_poly.entity_id
_entity_poly.type
_entity_poly.pdbx_seq_one_letter_code
_entity_poly.pdbx_strand_id
1 'polypeptide(L)'
;MSFSYAKYSGFFSSDLLPSLGTKINHETKLRKYIISPLDLRYRAWEMFLLFLVIYTAWITPFEFAFLICKIDALVIFDNIVNCFFAIDIFLNFFMAYLDKESYILVDDPKKIAIRYLSTWFIFDVCSTVPFHDFLFIDHKESGVGFKLLSMLRLWRLRRVSALFARLEKDIRFNYFWTRYAKLISVTLFAVHCAGCFNYVIADRYPDTKRTWIGAANPNFKQDSLWDRYITSLYWSIVTLTTTGYGDLHAENTREMLFDIFYMLFNLGLTSYIISNMTNLVVHWTGYTRNFRDNVEAAQEFAKRNQLSPRIQDQVLSHICLKFKTESLQQKETINVLPKAIRSSIAHYLFLPIVQNVSLFQGVSRDLLFQLVPEMEAEYYPPKEDVILQNESQTDFYIIVSGALDLLVDIDGREQIIGKAVAGESFGEIGVLLGRPQPYAVRTTEISQILCLSRKTFLNILRDNQEDERIIMRNLIQKLQGFGGFDNVDEESDPSLVFNNFSHVSKQDTPTNLSDLISINIQTLEARTKKQVENEGESCGRKRQTVLDHSVVPKGCIEMTQSPPERRWKEDQLDTERGGNKSIHEVPCCSYSGNRSQTGAKGGKSIKKRVTIHMRNNINSLQEQNGKLIILPDTLEELFRMAGQRFGEYNLKKVVNAEDVEIDETDVIRDGDHLFFLSTDCSCVETSTM
;
A
#
# COMPACT_ATOMS: atom_id res chain seq x y z
N MET A 1 32.14 0.40 -29.14
CA MET A 1 32.48 -0.33 -27.90
C MET A 1 31.27 -1.14 -27.48
N SER A 2 31.39 -2.47 -27.58
CA SER A 2 30.32 -3.43 -27.42
C SER A 2 29.90 -3.52 -25.95
N PHE A 3 28.70 -3.06 -25.62
CA PHE A 3 28.10 -3.32 -24.31
C PHE A 3 27.74 -4.81 -24.23
N SER A 4 28.55 -5.56 -23.50
CA SER A 4 28.24 -6.94 -23.14
C SER A 4 27.01 -6.94 -22.26
N TYR A 5 25.91 -7.50 -22.77
CA TYR A 5 24.72 -7.82 -21.99
C TYR A 5 25.13 -8.62 -20.75
N ALA A 6 24.93 -8.03 -19.56
CA ALA A 6 25.05 -8.73 -18.31
C ALA A 6 24.05 -9.90 -18.31
N LYS A 7 24.58 -11.12 -18.28
CA LYS A 7 23.82 -12.34 -18.02
C LYS A 7 22.96 -12.10 -16.77
N TYR A 8 21.65 -12.29 -16.91
CA TYR A 8 20.69 -12.35 -15.81
C TYR A 8 21.21 -13.29 -14.71
N SER A 9 21.83 -12.71 -13.68
CA SER A 9 22.18 -13.39 -12.45
C SER A 9 20.89 -13.76 -11.73
N GLY A 10 20.76 -15.03 -11.34
CA GLY A 10 19.59 -15.54 -10.63
C GLY A 10 19.23 -14.65 -9.44
N PHE A 11 17.98 -14.19 -9.45
CA PHE A 11 17.35 -13.14 -8.63
C PHE A 11 17.38 -13.35 -7.10
N PHE A 12 18.06 -14.40 -6.61
CA PHE A 12 18.21 -14.71 -5.18
C PHE A 12 19.63 -14.44 -4.64
N SER A 13 20.60 -14.09 -5.48
CA SER A 13 21.94 -13.69 -4.99
C SER A 13 21.96 -12.35 -4.26
N SER A 14 20.85 -11.60 -4.25
CA SER A 14 20.74 -10.27 -3.64
C SER A 14 20.35 -10.25 -2.16
N ASP A 15 20.07 -11.41 -1.53
CA ASP A 15 19.70 -11.46 -0.10
C ASP A 15 20.92 -11.35 0.85
N LEU A 16 22.14 -11.38 0.31
CA LEU A 16 23.35 -11.13 1.07
C LEU A 16 23.56 -9.62 1.15
N LEU A 17 23.04 -8.99 2.21
CA LEU A 17 23.39 -7.62 2.55
C LEU A 17 24.88 -7.59 2.95
N PRO A 18 25.76 -6.96 2.16
CA PRO A 18 27.16 -6.86 2.52
C PRO A 18 27.29 -6.02 3.78
N SER A 19 28.13 -6.45 4.72
CA SER A 19 28.49 -5.61 5.86
C SER A 19 29.22 -4.35 5.38
N LEU A 20 28.93 -3.21 6.02
CA LEU A 20 29.50 -1.92 5.68
C LEU A 20 31.05 -2.00 5.63
N GLY A 21 31.65 -1.67 4.49
CA GLY A 21 33.12 -1.68 4.32
C GLY A 21 33.74 -2.98 3.77
N THR A 22 32.93 -3.93 3.26
CA THR A 22 33.44 -5.11 2.56
C THR A 22 34.09 -4.75 1.22
N LYS A 23 35.30 -5.27 0.97
CA LYS A 23 36.08 -5.00 -0.26
C LYS A 23 35.42 -5.68 -1.48
N ILE A 24 35.32 -4.92 -2.57
CA ILE A 24 34.50 -5.12 -3.78
C ILE A 24 34.71 -6.46 -4.55
N ASN A 25 35.68 -7.31 -4.21
CA ASN A 25 36.08 -8.45 -5.05
C ASN A 25 36.08 -9.83 -4.38
N HIS A 26 35.36 -10.04 -3.27
CA HIS A 26 35.07 -11.41 -2.84
C HIS A 26 33.72 -11.86 -3.39
N GLU A 27 33.74 -12.50 -4.57
CA GLU A 27 32.83 -13.63 -4.75
C GLU A 27 33.00 -14.51 -3.51
N THR A 28 31.91 -14.77 -2.79
CA THR A 28 31.90 -15.64 -1.62
C THR A 28 32.25 -17.05 -2.08
N LYS A 29 33.54 -17.29 -2.29
CA LYS A 29 34.09 -18.56 -2.73
C LYS A 29 34.01 -19.50 -1.54
N LEU A 30 32.85 -20.13 -1.44
CA LEU A 30 32.57 -21.20 -0.49
C LEU A 30 33.68 -22.25 -0.57
N ARG A 31 34.01 -22.83 0.58
CA ARG A 31 34.89 -24.00 0.64
C ARG A 31 34.38 -25.08 -0.32
N LYS A 32 35.30 -25.79 -0.98
CA LYS A 32 35.04 -26.73 -2.10
C LYS A 32 33.96 -27.80 -1.86
N TYR A 33 33.64 -28.10 -0.59
CA TYR A 33 32.67 -29.11 -0.19
C TYR A 33 31.39 -28.54 0.46
N ILE A 34 31.21 -27.22 0.45
CA ILE A 34 30.05 -26.56 1.03
C ILE A 34 29.13 -26.09 -0.10
N ILE A 35 27.86 -26.46 0.00
CA ILE A 35 26.82 -26.13 -0.98
C ILE A 35 26.23 -24.77 -0.62
N SER A 36 26.06 -23.91 -1.62
CA SER A 36 25.37 -22.64 -1.43
C SER A 36 23.86 -22.87 -1.37
N PRO A 37 23.13 -22.26 -0.41
CA PRO A 37 21.66 -22.30 -0.42
C PRO A 37 21.06 -21.59 -1.65
N LEU A 38 21.86 -20.81 -2.38
CA LEU A 38 21.46 -20.08 -3.58
C LEU A 38 21.64 -20.89 -4.87
N ASP A 39 22.25 -22.09 -4.80
CA ASP A 39 22.51 -22.91 -5.98
C ASP A 39 21.21 -23.43 -6.60
N LEU A 40 21.08 -23.26 -7.93
CA LEU A 40 19.93 -23.75 -8.71
C LEU A 40 19.68 -25.25 -8.55
N ARG A 41 20.76 -26.05 -8.43
CA ARG A 41 20.69 -27.50 -8.25
C ARG A 41 20.10 -27.86 -6.89
N TYR A 42 20.56 -27.19 -5.83
CA TYR A 42 20.06 -27.43 -4.48
C TYR A 42 18.60 -26.97 -4.36
N ARG A 43 18.22 -25.87 -5.00
CA ARG A 43 16.82 -25.45 -5.06
C ARG A 43 15.93 -26.43 -5.82
N ALA A 44 16.39 -26.99 -6.93
CA ALA A 44 15.67 -28.05 -7.64
C ALA A 44 15.49 -29.29 -6.75
N TRP A 45 16.52 -29.64 -5.97
CA TRP A 45 16.46 -30.68 -4.96
C TRP A 45 15.44 -30.36 -3.85
N GLU A 46 15.41 -29.14 -3.31
CA GLU A 46 14.39 -28.71 -2.33
C GLU A 46 12.97 -28.85 -2.90
N MET A 47 12.75 -28.43 -4.15
CA MET A 47 11.44 -28.56 -4.82
C MET A 47 11.04 -30.02 -5.04
N PHE A 48 11.99 -30.88 -5.40
CA PHE A 48 11.76 -32.32 -5.51
C PHE A 48 11.40 -32.94 -4.15
N LEU A 49 12.13 -32.59 -3.08
CA LEU A 49 11.80 -33.06 -1.73
C LEU A 49 10.44 -32.57 -1.26
N LEU A 50 10.04 -31.34 -1.61
CA LEU A 50 8.72 -30.81 -1.28
C LEU A 50 7.59 -31.67 -1.88
N PHE A 51 7.75 -32.13 -3.12
CA PHE A 51 6.81 -33.08 -3.73
C PHE A 51 6.74 -34.39 -2.94
N LEU A 52 7.88 -34.95 -2.53
CA LEU A 52 7.93 -36.14 -1.67
C LEU A 52 7.28 -35.90 -0.30
N VAL A 53 7.42 -34.70 0.28
CA VAL A 53 6.77 -34.36 1.55
C VAL A 53 5.25 -34.39 1.40
N ILE A 54 4.70 -33.80 0.35
CA ILE A 54 3.24 -33.80 0.10
C ILE A 54 2.74 -35.24 -0.03
N TYR A 55 3.45 -36.08 -0.79
CA TYR A 55 3.15 -37.52 -0.87
C TYR A 55 3.14 -38.18 0.51
N THR A 56 4.20 -38.02 1.30
CA THR A 56 4.30 -38.65 2.63
C THR A 56 3.24 -38.17 3.59
N ALA A 57 2.89 -36.87 3.55
CA ALA A 57 1.86 -36.29 4.40
C ALA A 57 0.49 -36.87 4.09
N TRP A 58 0.18 -37.11 2.82
CA TRP A 58 -1.09 -37.72 2.42
C TRP A 58 -1.14 -39.23 2.74
N ILE A 59 -0.07 -39.96 2.42
CA ILE A 59 -0.05 -41.42 2.59
C ILE A 59 0.04 -41.85 4.06
N THR A 60 0.72 -41.09 4.93
CA THR A 60 0.94 -41.53 6.33
C THR A 60 -0.37 -41.77 7.12
N PRO A 61 -1.34 -40.83 7.15
CA PRO A 61 -2.64 -41.09 7.80
C PRO A 61 -3.46 -42.18 7.11
N PHE A 62 -3.38 -42.23 5.77
CA PHE A 62 -4.11 -43.22 4.97
C PHE A 62 -3.61 -44.65 5.25
N GLU A 63 -2.30 -44.84 5.28
CA GLU A 63 -1.64 -46.10 5.59
C GLU A 63 -1.99 -46.56 7.01
N PHE A 64 -1.94 -45.63 7.98
CA PHE A 64 -2.29 -45.91 9.36
C PHE A 64 -3.73 -46.39 9.52
N ALA A 65 -4.66 -45.85 8.71
CA ALA A 65 -6.09 -46.13 8.80
C ALA A 65 -6.57 -47.34 8.01
N PHE A 66 -6.19 -47.44 6.74
CA PHE A 66 -6.83 -48.38 5.81
C PHE A 66 -5.94 -49.59 5.47
N LEU A 67 -4.62 -49.45 5.56
CA LEU A 67 -3.69 -50.50 5.14
C LEU A 67 -3.23 -51.35 6.34
N ILE A 68 -3.83 -52.53 6.47
CA ILE A 68 -3.48 -53.50 7.52
C ILE A 68 -2.18 -54.24 7.14
N CYS A 69 -2.05 -54.62 5.86
CA CYS A 69 -0.83 -55.17 5.25
C CYS A 69 -0.45 -54.30 4.05
N LYS A 70 0.81 -53.85 3.98
CA LYS A 70 1.29 -53.04 2.86
C LYS A 70 1.35 -53.88 1.59
N ILE A 71 1.00 -53.27 0.46
CA ILE A 71 1.30 -53.80 -0.87
C ILE A 71 2.81 -53.69 -1.07
N ASP A 72 3.48 -54.75 -1.51
CA ASP A 72 4.95 -54.79 -1.66
C ASP A 72 5.50 -53.59 -2.45
N ALA A 73 4.78 -53.14 -3.48
CA ALA A 73 5.14 -51.96 -4.27
C ALA A 73 5.15 -50.64 -3.46
N LEU A 74 4.21 -50.45 -2.54
CA LEU A 74 4.15 -49.27 -1.67
C LEU A 74 5.27 -49.26 -0.63
N VAL A 75 5.64 -50.45 -0.12
CA VAL A 75 6.80 -50.59 0.80
C VAL A 75 8.09 -50.16 0.10
N ILE A 76 8.30 -50.66 -1.13
CA ILE A 76 9.49 -50.31 -1.93
C ILE A 76 9.53 -48.81 -2.18
N PHE A 77 8.40 -48.21 -2.57
CA PHE A 77 8.32 -46.77 -2.81
C PHE A 77 8.58 -45.95 -1.53
N ASP A 78 7.97 -46.30 -0.41
CA ASP A 78 8.20 -45.66 0.90
C ASP A 78 9.69 -45.69 1.29
N ASN A 79 10.36 -46.83 1.06
CA ASN A 79 11.78 -46.99 1.35
C ASN A 79 12.67 -46.15 0.44
N ILE A 80 12.32 -46.03 -0.85
CA ILE A 80 12.97 -45.10 -1.78
C ILE A 80 12.82 -43.66 -1.28
N VAL A 81 11.61 -43.26 -0.86
CA VAL A 81 11.35 -41.92 -0.32
C VAL A 81 12.17 -41.66 0.95
N ASN A 82 12.24 -42.63 1.87
CA ASN A 82 13.06 -42.52 3.09
C ASN A 82 14.56 -42.39 2.76
N CYS A 83 15.06 -43.06 1.71
CA CYS A 83 16.43 -42.91 1.23
C CYS A 83 16.72 -41.47 0.78
N PHE A 84 15.81 -40.83 0.03
CA PHE A 84 15.99 -39.42 -0.36
C PHE A 84 16.07 -38.46 0.85
N PHE A 85 15.26 -38.69 1.88
CA PHE A 85 15.35 -37.90 3.11
C PHE A 85 16.62 -38.18 3.92
N ALA A 86 17.11 -39.42 3.92
CA ALA A 86 18.39 -39.76 4.53
C ALA A 86 19.57 -39.06 3.82
N ILE A 87 19.54 -39.02 2.48
CA ILE A 87 20.51 -38.25 1.67
C ILE A 87 20.42 -36.76 2.04
N ASP A 88 19.21 -36.21 2.21
CA ASP A 88 19.05 -34.81 2.58
C ASP A 88 19.62 -34.48 3.97
N ILE A 89 19.43 -35.35 4.97
CA ILE A 89 20.07 -35.21 6.30
C ILE A 89 21.58 -35.08 6.14
N PHE A 90 22.20 -35.92 5.29
CA PHE A 90 23.62 -35.83 5.01
C PHE A 90 23.99 -34.51 4.31
N LEU A 91 23.22 -34.08 3.30
CA LEU A 91 23.44 -32.82 2.60
C LEU A 91 23.33 -31.58 3.52
N ASN A 92 22.47 -31.62 4.54
CA ASN A 92 22.31 -30.53 5.52
C ASN A 92 23.59 -30.24 6.32
N PHE A 93 24.48 -31.21 6.51
CA PHE A 93 25.79 -30.98 7.14
C PHE A 93 26.77 -30.18 6.27
N PHE A 94 26.52 -30.13 4.95
CA PHE A 94 27.35 -29.41 3.98
C PHE A 94 26.70 -28.11 3.50
N MET A 95 25.56 -27.71 4.07
CA MET A 95 24.82 -26.55 3.64
C MET A 95 25.23 -25.30 4.41
N ALA A 96 25.68 -24.28 3.69
CA ALA A 96 25.93 -22.98 4.29
C ALA A 96 24.62 -22.34 4.74
N TYR A 97 24.66 -21.58 5.83
CA TYR A 97 23.50 -20.86 6.34
C TYR A 97 23.77 -19.35 6.38
N LEU A 98 22.69 -18.58 6.30
CA LEU A 98 22.75 -17.15 6.57
C LEU A 98 22.70 -16.91 8.08
N ASP A 99 23.69 -16.21 8.61
CA ASP A 99 23.68 -15.76 10.00
C ASP A 99 22.71 -14.60 10.18
N LYS A 100 21.94 -14.61 11.29
CA LYS A 100 20.86 -13.63 11.51
C LYS A 100 21.37 -12.25 11.88
N GLU A 101 22.54 -12.17 12.51
CA GLU A 101 23.12 -10.91 12.99
C GLU A 101 24.02 -10.29 11.93
N SER A 102 24.93 -11.08 11.35
CA SER A 102 25.89 -10.57 10.37
C SER A 102 25.36 -10.54 8.95
N TYR A 103 24.27 -11.25 8.63
CA TYR A 103 23.77 -11.46 7.25
C TYR A 103 24.85 -12.01 6.28
N ILE A 104 25.92 -12.59 6.81
CA ILE A 104 26.99 -13.22 6.04
C ILE A 104 26.72 -14.72 5.95
N LEU A 105 27.07 -15.30 4.80
CA LEU A 105 27.00 -16.73 4.59
C LEU A 105 28.11 -17.44 5.38
N VAL A 106 27.73 -18.26 6.36
CA VAL A 106 28.67 -19.03 7.18
C VAL A 106 28.95 -20.38 6.51
N ASP A 107 30.22 -20.64 6.22
CA ASP A 107 30.71 -21.83 5.51
C ASP A 107 31.58 -22.77 6.36
N ASP A 108 31.71 -22.49 7.66
CA ASP A 108 32.49 -23.33 8.59
C ASP A 108 31.72 -24.62 8.93
N PRO A 109 32.22 -25.81 8.51
CA PRO A 109 31.51 -27.09 8.71
C PRO A 109 31.27 -27.41 10.18
N LYS A 110 32.14 -26.95 11.11
CA LYS A 110 31.93 -27.18 12.54
C LYS A 110 30.73 -26.40 13.06
N LYS A 111 30.60 -25.14 12.65
CA LYS A 111 29.46 -24.29 13.04
C LYS A 111 28.16 -24.79 12.40
N ILE A 112 28.21 -25.22 11.15
CA ILE A 112 27.07 -25.83 10.44
C ILE A 112 26.59 -27.09 11.19
N ALA A 113 27.51 -28.00 11.50
CA ALA A 113 27.18 -29.25 12.19
C ALA A 113 26.60 -29.00 13.60
N ILE A 114 27.23 -28.14 14.41
CA ILE A 114 26.73 -27.81 15.76
C ILE A 114 25.33 -27.21 15.70
N ARG A 115 25.11 -26.27 14.78
CA ARG A 115 23.79 -25.66 14.58
C ARG A 115 22.75 -26.72 14.20
N TYR A 116 23.05 -27.57 13.21
CA TYR A 116 22.10 -28.58 12.74
C TYR A 116 21.79 -29.64 13.80
N LEU A 117 22.82 -30.13 14.51
CA LEU A 117 22.69 -31.08 15.62
C LEU A 117 21.85 -30.53 16.76
N SER A 118 21.99 -29.25 17.08
CA SER A 118 21.25 -28.61 18.17
C SER A 118 19.80 -28.28 17.82
N THR A 119 19.44 -28.07 16.55
CA THR A 119 18.10 -27.57 16.19
C THR A 119 17.18 -28.66 15.65
N TRP A 120 17.61 -29.38 14.60
CA TRP A 120 16.66 -30.12 13.75
C TRP A 120 17.04 -31.59 13.56
N PHE A 121 18.31 -31.95 13.76
CA PHE A 121 18.83 -33.28 13.47
C PHE A 121 18.05 -34.41 14.13
N ILE A 122 17.78 -34.33 15.43
CA ILE A 122 17.08 -35.40 16.18
C ILE A 122 15.72 -35.68 15.55
N PHE A 123 14.94 -34.63 15.28
CA PHE A 123 13.61 -34.79 14.69
C PHE A 123 13.67 -35.27 13.23
N ASP A 124 14.63 -34.80 12.45
CA ASP A 124 14.80 -35.24 11.05
C ASP A 124 15.18 -36.74 11.00
N VAL A 125 16.08 -37.20 11.87
CA VAL A 125 16.47 -38.62 12.01
C VAL A 125 15.27 -39.44 12.46
N CYS A 126 14.59 -39.06 13.55
CA CYS A 126 13.39 -39.76 14.02
C CYS A 126 12.31 -39.84 12.95
N SER A 127 12.15 -38.81 12.11
CA SER A 127 11.18 -38.84 11.02
C SER A 127 11.58 -39.74 9.85
N THR A 128 12.87 -40.12 9.73
CA THR A 128 13.43 -40.87 8.58
C THR A 128 13.57 -42.37 8.86
N VAL A 129 13.70 -42.76 10.12
CA VAL A 129 13.86 -44.18 10.50
C VAL A 129 12.59 -44.99 10.14
N PRO A 130 12.73 -46.11 9.41
CA PRO A 130 11.60 -46.98 9.05
C PRO A 130 11.24 -47.88 10.24
N PHE A 131 10.52 -47.35 11.24
CA PHE A 131 10.13 -48.09 12.46
C PHE A 131 9.27 -49.34 12.20
N HIS A 132 8.60 -49.42 11.05
CA HIS A 132 7.75 -50.56 10.68
C HIS A 132 8.56 -51.82 10.37
N ASP A 133 9.78 -51.70 9.84
CA ASP A 133 10.58 -52.85 9.40
C ASP A 133 11.29 -53.54 10.57
N PHE A 134 11.54 -52.82 11.66
CA PHE A 134 12.07 -53.38 12.92
C PHE A 134 11.06 -54.29 13.62
N LEU A 135 9.77 -54.16 13.31
CA LEU A 135 8.66 -54.95 13.88
C LEU A 135 8.60 -56.37 13.31
N PHE A 136 9.23 -56.63 12.16
CA PHE A 136 9.32 -58.00 11.61
C PHE A 136 10.35 -58.88 12.33
N ILE A 137 11.18 -58.30 13.21
CA ILE A 137 12.27 -59.00 13.90
C ILE A 137 11.85 -59.49 15.29
N ASP A 138 10.82 -58.91 15.92
CA ASP A 138 10.44 -59.27 17.30
C ASP A 138 8.95 -59.66 17.42
N HIS A 139 8.70 -60.77 18.12
CA HIS A 139 7.44 -61.50 18.10
C HIS A 139 6.24 -60.71 18.68
N LYS A 140 5.07 -60.97 18.07
CA LYS A 140 3.69 -60.87 18.60
C LYS A 140 3.50 -60.01 19.86
N GLU A 141 2.74 -58.92 19.70
CA GLU A 141 2.09 -58.11 20.75
C GLU A 141 2.71 -56.73 21.07
N SER A 142 2.67 -55.80 20.10
CA SER A 142 2.32 -54.38 20.34
C SER A 142 2.23 -53.57 19.03
N GLY A 143 1.45 -54.04 18.05
CA GLY A 143 1.41 -53.47 16.70
C GLY A 143 0.86 -52.04 16.56
N VAL A 144 0.26 -51.45 17.61
CA VAL A 144 -0.33 -50.09 17.55
C VAL A 144 0.71 -49.01 17.88
N GLY A 145 1.58 -49.24 18.88
CA GLY A 145 2.59 -48.27 19.30
C GLY A 145 3.61 -47.98 18.20
N PHE A 146 4.10 -49.02 17.54
CA PHE A 146 5.02 -48.85 16.40
C PHE A 146 4.34 -48.25 15.16
N LYS A 147 3.04 -48.49 14.94
CA LYS A 147 2.27 -47.78 13.91
C LYS A 147 2.08 -46.31 14.25
N LEU A 148 1.99 -45.94 15.53
CA LEU A 148 1.94 -44.54 15.94
C LEU A 148 3.29 -43.82 15.71
N LEU A 149 4.42 -44.52 15.88
CA LEU A 149 5.75 -43.96 15.58
C LEU A 149 5.92 -43.59 14.10
N SER A 150 5.18 -44.20 13.17
CA SER A 150 5.23 -43.80 11.76
C SER A 150 4.65 -42.40 11.52
N MET A 151 3.81 -41.87 12.42
CA MET A 151 3.31 -40.49 12.36
C MET A 151 4.41 -39.45 12.54
N LEU A 152 5.58 -39.82 13.08
CA LEU A 152 6.75 -38.94 13.14
C LEU A 152 7.21 -38.48 11.74
N ARG A 153 6.84 -39.21 10.67
CA ARG A 153 7.05 -38.78 9.28
C ARG A 153 6.38 -37.44 8.97
N LEU A 154 5.28 -37.09 9.65
CA LEU A 154 4.58 -35.80 9.47
C LEU A 154 5.45 -34.60 9.89
N TRP A 155 6.51 -34.80 10.68
CA TRP A 155 7.49 -33.74 10.97
C TRP A 155 8.08 -33.10 9.70
N ARG A 156 8.16 -33.87 8.60
CA ARG A 156 8.66 -33.39 7.30
C ARG A 156 7.81 -32.26 6.72
N LEU A 157 6.55 -32.08 7.14
CA LEU A 157 5.67 -30.96 6.73
C LEU A 157 6.22 -29.58 7.09
N ARG A 158 7.18 -29.47 8.02
CA ARG A 158 7.92 -28.23 8.29
C ARG A 158 8.49 -27.61 7.01
N ARG A 159 8.91 -28.43 6.03
CA ARG A 159 9.43 -27.96 4.74
C ARG A 159 8.37 -27.20 3.93
N VAL A 160 7.13 -27.69 3.92
CA VAL A 160 6.00 -27.02 3.25
C VAL A 160 5.67 -25.70 3.95
N SER A 161 5.71 -25.66 5.28
CA SER A 161 5.55 -24.41 6.05
C SER A 161 6.65 -23.40 5.71
N ALA A 162 7.91 -23.84 5.63
CA ALA A 162 9.03 -23.00 5.21
C ALA A 162 8.89 -22.49 3.76
N LEU A 163 8.34 -23.31 2.85
CA LEU A 163 8.03 -22.89 1.48
C LEU A 163 7.00 -21.75 1.48
N PHE A 164 5.87 -21.89 2.17
CA PHE A 164 4.87 -20.82 2.24
C PHE A 164 5.44 -19.54 2.84
N ALA A 165 6.26 -19.65 3.88
CA ALA A 165 6.94 -18.49 4.46
C ALA A 165 7.92 -17.80 3.50
N ARG A 166 8.51 -18.54 2.54
CA ARG A 166 9.34 -17.98 1.46
C ARG A 166 8.49 -17.39 0.35
N LEU A 167 7.43 -18.08 -0.09
CA LEU A 167 6.53 -17.61 -1.16
C LEU A 167 5.78 -16.34 -0.76
N GLU A 168 5.35 -16.21 0.51
CA GLU A 168 4.70 -15.00 1.04
C GLU A 168 5.61 -13.76 0.98
N LYS A 169 6.94 -13.94 0.92
CA LYS A 169 7.93 -12.87 0.84
C LYS A 169 8.46 -12.63 -0.58
N ASP A 170 8.20 -13.54 -1.53
CA ASP A 170 8.69 -13.44 -2.90
C ASP A 170 7.77 -12.52 -3.71
N ILE A 171 8.32 -11.39 -4.16
CA ILE A 171 7.60 -10.35 -4.91
C ILE A 171 7.00 -10.84 -6.23
N ARG A 172 7.46 -11.98 -6.76
CA ARG A 172 6.95 -12.54 -8.03
C ARG A 172 5.65 -13.31 -7.86
N PHE A 173 5.35 -13.71 -6.62
CA PHE A 173 4.12 -14.42 -6.31
C PHE A 173 3.11 -13.45 -5.72
N ASN A 174 1.85 -13.60 -6.14
CA ASN A 174 0.78 -12.83 -5.56
C ASN A 174 0.54 -13.31 -4.12
N TYR A 175 0.67 -12.38 -3.17
CA TYR A 175 0.44 -12.60 -1.75
C TYR A 175 -0.93 -13.22 -1.46
N PHE A 176 -1.97 -12.75 -2.16
CA PHE A 176 -3.35 -13.20 -1.97
C PHE A 176 -3.51 -14.69 -2.27
N TRP A 177 -3.07 -15.12 -3.45
CA TRP A 177 -3.16 -16.51 -3.89
C TRP A 177 -2.32 -17.45 -3.04
N THR A 178 -1.15 -16.99 -2.60
CA THR A 178 -0.27 -17.77 -1.71
C THR A 178 -0.93 -18.06 -0.38
N ARG A 179 -1.55 -17.04 0.25
CA ARG A 179 -2.25 -17.19 1.53
C ARG A 179 -3.50 -18.05 1.39
N TYR A 180 -4.24 -17.90 0.30
CA TYR A 180 -5.42 -18.73 -0.01
C TYR A 180 -5.05 -20.22 -0.18
N ALA A 181 -4.01 -20.52 -0.97
CA ALA A 181 -3.51 -21.88 -1.16
C ALA A 181 -3.06 -22.54 0.15
N LYS A 182 -2.40 -21.77 1.04
CA LYS A 182 -1.99 -22.24 2.36
C LYS A 182 -3.19 -22.65 3.22
N LEU A 183 -4.24 -21.82 3.26
CA LEU A 183 -5.44 -22.08 4.04
C LEU A 183 -6.18 -23.34 3.55
N ILE A 184 -6.37 -23.45 2.23
CA ILE A 184 -6.97 -24.67 1.63
C ILE A 184 -6.15 -25.91 1.96
N SER A 185 -4.82 -25.83 1.84
CA SER A 185 -3.94 -26.98 2.11
C SER A 185 -4.06 -27.46 3.56
N VAL A 186 -4.13 -26.53 4.52
CA VAL A 186 -4.32 -26.86 5.95
C VAL A 186 -5.69 -27.49 6.18
N THR A 187 -6.75 -26.92 5.60
CA THR A 187 -8.12 -27.45 5.72
C THR A 187 -8.24 -28.86 5.15
N LEU A 188 -7.76 -29.10 3.92
CA LEU A 188 -7.80 -30.42 3.29
C LEU A 188 -7.02 -31.46 4.10
N PHE A 189 -5.84 -31.08 4.62
CA PHE A 189 -5.05 -31.97 5.45
C PHE A 189 -5.73 -32.32 6.78
N ALA A 190 -6.42 -31.35 7.40
CA ALA A 190 -7.18 -31.58 8.63
C ALA A 190 -8.34 -32.57 8.41
N VAL A 191 -9.12 -32.37 7.34
CA VAL A 191 -10.22 -33.29 6.95
C VAL A 191 -9.70 -34.70 6.69
N HIS A 192 -8.61 -34.81 5.92
CA HIS A 192 -7.99 -36.10 5.62
C HIS A 192 -7.53 -36.82 6.88
N CYS A 193 -6.81 -36.14 7.77
CA CYS A 193 -6.32 -36.74 9.02
C CYS A 193 -7.47 -37.16 9.93
N ALA A 194 -8.45 -36.29 10.16
CA ALA A 194 -9.57 -36.57 11.06
C ALA A 194 -10.43 -37.73 10.55
N GLY A 195 -10.74 -37.77 9.24
CA GLY A 195 -11.44 -38.91 8.63
C GLY A 195 -10.68 -40.22 8.80
N CYS A 196 -9.35 -40.23 8.55
CA CYS A 196 -8.52 -41.41 8.76
C CYS A 196 -8.47 -41.85 10.23
N PHE A 197 -8.33 -40.92 11.18
CA PHE A 197 -8.31 -41.25 12.61
C PHE A 197 -9.66 -41.79 13.10
N ASN A 198 -10.77 -41.20 12.68
CA ASN A 198 -12.09 -41.69 13.07
C ASN A 198 -12.38 -43.08 12.50
N TYR A 199 -11.89 -43.36 11.28
CA TYR A 199 -11.96 -44.69 10.70
C TYR A 199 -11.18 -45.73 11.55
N VAL A 200 -9.98 -45.38 12.03
CA VAL A 200 -9.18 -46.26 12.90
C VAL A 200 -9.93 -46.58 14.19
N ILE A 201 -10.56 -45.58 14.81
CA ILE A 201 -11.30 -45.76 16.06
C ILE A 201 -12.45 -46.77 15.84
N ALA A 202 -13.18 -46.65 14.74
CA ALA A 202 -14.26 -47.58 14.39
C ALA A 202 -13.75 -48.99 14.06
N ASP A 203 -12.70 -49.13 13.25
CA ASP A 203 -12.17 -50.44 12.86
C ASP A 203 -11.62 -51.24 14.06
N ARG A 204 -11.04 -50.54 15.03
CA ARG A 204 -10.44 -51.11 16.25
C ARG A 204 -11.43 -51.36 17.38
N TYR A 205 -12.67 -50.90 17.25
CA TYR A 205 -13.68 -51.12 18.28
C TYR A 205 -14.18 -52.58 18.25
N PRO A 206 -14.31 -53.27 19.42
CA PRO A 206 -14.72 -54.67 19.46
C PRO A 206 -16.09 -54.94 18.82
N ASP A 207 -17.07 -54.07 19.09
CA ASP A 207 -18.42 -54.20 18.56
C ASP A 207 -18.60 -53.37 17.29
N THR A 208 -18.35 -53.98 16.14
CA THR A 208 -18.36 -53.28 14.83
C THR A 208 -19.68 -52.54 14.54
N LYS A 209 -20.82 -53.03 15.04
CA LYS A 209 -22.14 -52.41 14.86
C LYS A 209 -22.38 -51.14 15.69
N ARG A 210 -21.63 -50.93 16.77
CA ARG A 210 -21.76 -49.76 17.67
C ARG A 210 -20.69 -48.72 17.37
N THR A 211 -20.58 -48.37 16.10
CA THR A 211 -19.62 -47.39 15.58
C THR A 211 -20.34 -46.48 14.59
N TRP A 212 -19.82 -45.26 14.38
CA TRP A 212 -20.42 -44.27 13.49
C TRP A 212 -20.70 -44.77 12.07
N ILE A 213 -19.85 -45.65 11.53
CA ILE A 213 -20.02 -46.25 10.20
C ILE A 213 -20.75 -47.59 10.25
N GLY A 214 -20.54 -48.38 11.30
CA GLY A 214 -21.10 -49.72 11.43
C GLY A 214 -22.59 -49.74 11.78
N ALA A 215 -23.12 -48.67 12.36
CA ALA A 215 -24.55 -48.49 12.57
C ALA A 215 -25.30 -48.30 11.23
N ALA A 216 -24.71 -47.57 10.29
CA ALA A 216 -25.25 -47.35 8.95
C ALA A 216 -24.99 -48.54 8.01
N ASN A 217 -23.77 -49.09 8.02
CA ASN A 217 -23.41 -50.27 7.25
C ASN A 217 -22.71 -51.32 8.13
N PRO A 218 -23.42 -52.37 8.59
CA PRO A 218 -22.85 -53.42 9.43
C PRO A 218 -21.67 -54.18 8.82
N ASN A 219 -21.55 -54.21 7.48
CA ASN A 219 -20.53 -54.96 6.76
C ASN A 219 -19.43 -54.06 6.14
N PHE A 220 -19.28 -52.82 6.60
CA PHE A 220 -18.35 -51.82 6.01
C PHE A 220 -16.89 -52.28 5.85
N LYS A 221 -16.44 -53.31 6.58
CA LYS A 221 -15.09 -53.87 6.44
C LYS A 221 -14.89 -54.63 5.12
N GLN A 222 -15.98 -55.13 4.52
CA GLN A 222 -15.97 -55.85 3.24
C GLN A 222 -16.07 -54.91 2.03
N ASP A 223 -16.47 -53.66 2.25
CA ASP A 223 -16.56 -52.66 1.20
C ASP A 223 -15.19 -52.31 0.63
N SER A 224 -15.20 -51.71 -0.57
CA SER A 224 -13.98 -51.26 -1.22
C SER A 224 -13.27 -50.20 -0.36
N LEU A 225 -11.93 -50.13 -0.50
CA LEU A 225 -11.15 -49.09 0.18
C LEU A 225 -11.58 -47.68 -0.21
N TRP A 226 -12.05 -47.52 -1.45
CA TRP A 226 -12.54 -46.25 -1.96
C TRP A 226 -13.80 -45.80 -1.21
N ASP A 227 -14.79 -46.69 -1.07
CA ASP A 227 -16.06 -46.36 -0.39
C ASP A 227 -15.79 -46.02 1.08
N ARG A 228 -15.01 -46.84 1.78
CA ARG A 228 -14.62 -46.60 3.18
C ARG A 228 -13.90 -45.25 3.36
N TYR A 229 -13.00 -44.91 2.45
CA TYR A 229 -12.26 -43.65 2.49
C TYR A 229 -13.16 -42.44 2.23
N ILE A 230 -13.99 -42.50 1.19
CA ILE A 230 -14.92 -41.42 0.84
C ILE A 230 -15.94 -41.20 1.95
N THR A 231 -16.52 -42.26 2.53
CA THR A 231 -17.44 -42.15 3.67
C THR A 231 -16.77 -41.50 4.89
N SER A 232 -15.49 -41.82 5.14
CA SER A 232 -14.71 -41.21 6.24
C SER A 232 -14.40 -39.73 6.01
N LEU A 233 -14.05 -39.35 4.77
CA LEU A 233 -13.87 -37.95 4.39
C LEU A 233 -15.18 -37.17 4.46
N TYR A 234 -16.28 -37.76 4.00
CA TYR A 234 -17.62 -37.17 4.04
C TYR A 234 -18.05 -36.85 5.48
N TRP A 235 -17.89 -37.81 6.41
CA TRP A 235 -18.13 -37.56 7.83
C TRP A 235 -17.28 -36.39 8.37
N SER A 236 -15.98 -36.38 8.03
CA SER A 236 -15.04 -35.38 8.52
C SER A 236 -15.32 -33.97 8.00
N ILE A 237 -15.66 -33.82 6.71
CA ILE A 237 -15.97 -32.52 6.11
C ILE A 237 -17.31 -31.99 6.62
N VAL A 238 -18.36 -32.82 6.70
CA VAL A 238 -19.69 -32.42 7.20
C VAL A 238 -19.62 -31.91 8.64
N THR A 239 -18.73 -32.51 9.45
CA THR A 239 -18.48 -32.09 10.83
C THR A 239 -17.61 -30.83 10.89
N LEU A 240 -16.58 -30.70 10.04
CA LEU A 240 -15.73 -29.50 9.96
C LEU A 240 -16.52 -28.27 9.54
N THR A 241 -17.37 -28.39 8.52
CA THR A 241 -18.22 -27.30 8.02
C THR A 241 -19.43 -27.05 8.90
N THR A 242 -19.55 -27.72 10.04
CA THR A 242 -20.65 -27.58 11.00
C THR A 242 -22.04 -27.80 10.38
N THR A 243 -22.12 -28.64 9.34
CA THR A 243 -23.39 -28.95 8.66
C THR A 243 -24.17 -30.00 9.44
N GLY A 244 -23.51 -31.10 9.83
CA GLY A 244 -24.05 -32.09 10.77
C GLY A 244 -25.40 -32.70 10.37
N TYR A 245 -25.49 -33.39 9.23
CA TYR A 245 -26.73 -34.04 8.78
C TYR A 245 -27.30 -35.07 9.77
N GLY A 246 -26.43 -35.68 10.60
CA GLY A 246 -26.80 -36.67 11.61
C GLY A 246 -26.90 -38.10 11.10
N ASP A 247 -26.65 -38.32 9.80
CA ASP A 247 -26.58 -39.63 9.15
C ASP A 247 -25.41 -40.49 9.67
N LEU A 248 -24.30 -39.85 10.04
CA LEU A 248 -23.11 -40.48 10.60
C LEU A 248 -22.74 -39.77 11.91
N HIS A 249 -22.91 -40.45 13.05
CA HIS A 249 -22.67 -39.90 14.38
C HIS A 249 -22.05 -40.95 15.31
N ALA A 250 -21.33 -40.50 16.34
CA ALA A 250 -20.71 -41.39 17.31
C ALA A 250 -21.75 -42.19 18.12
N GLU A 251 -21.54 -43.50 18.19
CA GLU A 251 -22.40 -44.44 18.94
C GLU A 251 -21.72 -44.95 20.23
N ASN A 252 -20.38 -44.87 20.27
CA ASN A 252 -19.58 -45.32 21.41
C ASN A 252 -18.88 -44.15 22.10
N THR A 253 -18.54 -44.34 23.38
CA THR A 253 -17.93 -43.30 24.21
C THR A 253 -16.55 -42.86 23.71
N ARG A 254 -15.83 -43.72 22.97
CA ARG A 254 -14.49 -43.40 22.44
C ARG A 254 -14.58 -42.44 21.25
N GLU A 255 -15.51 -42.69 20.34
CA GLU A 255 -15.86 -41.81 19.22
C GLU A 255 -16.43 -40.49 19.76
N MET A 256 -17.35 -40.53 20.73
CA MET A 256 -17.88 -39.31 21.36
C MET A 256 -16.77 -38.42 21.93
N LEU A 257 -15.77 -39.00 22.59
CA LEU A 257 -14.63 -38.26 23.13
C LEU A 257 -13.78 -37.63 22.01
N PHE A 258 -13.52 -38.39 20.94
CA PHE A 258 -12.79 -37.87 19.77
C PHE A 258 -13.54 -36.71 19.11
N ASP A 259 -14.86 -36.86 18.94
CA ASP A 259 -15.72 -35.84 18.33
C ASP A 259 -15.73 -34.55 19.15
N ILE A 260 -15.74 -34.63 20.48
CA ILE A 260 -15.61 -33.44 21.35
C ILE A 260 -14.32 -32.67 21.01
N PHE A 261 -13.18 -33.35 20.96
CA PHE A 261 -11.90 -32.69 20.62
C PHE A 261 -11.87 -32.17 19.19
N TYR A 262 -12.42 -32.93 18.24
CA TYR A 262 -12.47 -32.53 16.85
C TYR A 262 -13.39 -31.32 16.63
N MET A 263 -14.56 -31.28 17.24
CA MET A 263 -15.47 -30.13 17.19
C MET A 263 -14.85 -28.87 17.81
N LEU A 264 -14.12 -29.00 18.93
CA LEU A 264 -13.36 -27.88 19.52
C LEU A 264 -12.26 -27.37 18.58
N PHE A 265 -11.54 -28.29 17.94
CA PHE A 265 -10.55 -27.94 16.91
C PHE A 265 -11.21 -27.24 15.71
N ASN A 266 -12.35 -27.72 15.24
CA ASN A 266 -13.09 -27.15 14.11
C ASN A 266 -13.55 -25.72 14.40
N LEU A 267 -14.02 -25.44 15.62
CA LEU A 267 -14.37 -24.08 16.04
C LEU A 267 -13.17 -23.13 15.91
N GLY A 268 -11.99 -23.57 16.37
CA GLY A 268 -10.75 -22.80 16.24
C GLY A 268 -10.31 -22.61 14.78
N LEU A 269 -10.34 -23.69 13.98
CA LEU A 269 -9.92 -23.65 12.57
C LEU A 269 -10.84 -22.77 11.73
N THR A 270 -12.16 -22.86 11.90
CA THR A 270 -13.14 -22.03 11.18
C THR A 270 -13.00 -20.56 11.55
N SER A 271 -12.81 -20.24 12.84
CA SER A 271 -12.52 -18.86 13.28
C SER A 271 -11.23 -18.31 12.65
N TYR A 272 -10.18 -19.12 12.60
CA TYR A 272 -8.92 -18.76 11.95
C TYR A 272 -9.11 -18.51 10.43
N ILE A 273 -9.85 -19.36 9.73
CA ILE A 273 -10.13 -19.18 8.29
C ILE A 273 -10.91 -17.88 8.06
N ILE A 274 -11.99 -17.66 8.80
CA ILE A 274 -12.82 -16.44 8.69
C ILE A 274 -11.96 -15.20 8.94
N SER A 275 -11.16 -15.18 10.01
CA SER A 275 -10.27 -14.04 10.32
C SER A 275 -9.25 -13.75 9.20
N ASN A 276 -8.64 -14.78 8.63
CA ASN A 276 -7.70 -14.61 7.52
C ASN A 276 -8.40 -14.12 6.25
N MET A 277 -9.61 -14.61 5.95
CA MET A 277 -10.41 -14.15 4.82
C MET A 277 -10.82 -12.69 4.99
N THR A 278 -11.27 -12.28 6.17
CA THR A 278 -11.62 -10.88 6.46
C THR A 278 -10.44 -9.94 6.24
N ASN A 279 -9.25 -10.28 6.76
CA ASN A 279 -8.03 -9.49 6.53
C ASN A 279 -7.72 -9.33 5.03
N LEU A 280 -7.96 -10.38 4.25
CA LEU A 280 -7.74 -10.37 2.81
C LEU A 280 -8.72 -9.42 2.10
N VAL A 281 -10.01 -9.49 2.45
CA VAL A 281 -11.06 -8.65 1.88
C VAL A 281 -10.84 -7.18 2.22
N VAL A 282 -10.45 -6.88 3.47
CA VAL A 282 -10.13 -5.50 3.89
C VAL A 282 -8.99 -4.93 3.06
N HIS A 283 -7.91 -5.68 2.86
CA HIS A 283 -6.79 -5.22 2.02
C HIS A 283 -7.19 -5.07 0.55
N TRP A 284 -8.00 -5.99 0.00
CA TRP A 284 -8.44 -5.92 -1.40
C TRP A 284 -9.29 -4.68 -1.67
N THR A 285 -10.16 -4.32 -0.73
CA THR A 285 -11.13 -3.23 -0.88
C THR A 285 -10.62 -1.87 -0.40
N GLY A 286 -9.41 -1.81 0.17
CA GLY A 286 -8.86 -0.61 0.80
C GLY A 286 -8.82 0.64 -0.09
N TYR A 287 -8.43 0.49 -1.37
CA TYR A 287 -8.35 1.60 -2.31
C TYR A 287 -9.73 2.22 -2.60
N THR A 288 -10.73 1.39 -2.93
CA THR A 288 -12.10 1.84 -3.20
C THR A 288 -12.79 2.37 -1.93
N ARG A 289 -12.45 1.82 -0.76
CA ARG A 289 -12.96 2.32 0.51
C ARG A 289 -12.48 3.74 0.78
N ASN A 290 -11.18 4.00 0.69
CA ASN A 290 -10.62 5.34 0.90
C ASN A 290 -11.23 6.39 -0.03
N PHE A 291 -11.47 6.03 -1.30
CA PHE A 291 -12.20 6.90 -2.24
C PHE A 291 -13.60 7.27 -1.76
N ARG A 292 -14.38 6.26 -1.36
CA ARG A 292 -15.75 6.48 -0.89
C ARG A 292 -15.77 7.32 0.38
N ASP A 293 -14.86 7.06 1.31
CA ASP A 293 -14.70 7.82 2.55
C ASP A 293 -14.39 9.30 2.24
N ASN A 294 -13.50 9.59 1.28
CA ASN A 294 -13.20 10.96 0.84
C ASN A 294 -14.38 11.66 0.15
N VAL A 295 -15.14 10.94 -0.68
CA VAL A 295 -16.34 11.48 -1.34
C VAL A 295 -17.42 11.79 -0.30
N GLU A 296 -17.64 10.89 0.66
CA GLU A 296 -18.61 11.07 1.74
C GLU A 296 -18.26 12.29 2.60
N ALA A 297 -17.01 12.41 3.05
CA ALA A 297 -16.54 13.57 3.81
C ALA A 297 -16.76 14.91 3.08
N ALA A 298 -16.53 14.94 1.77
CA ALA A 298 -16.77 16.13 0.97
C ALA A 298 -18.26 16.45 0.79
N GLN A 299 -19.11 15.43 0.64
CA GLN A 299 -20.57 15.62 0.62
C GLN A 299 -21.09 16.16 1.96
N GLU A 300 -20.61 15.61 3.08
CA GLU A 300 -20.94 16.09 4.42
C GLU A 300 -20.51 17.53 4.63
N PHE A 301 -19.28 17.88 4.22
CA PHE A 301 -18.79 19.26 4.24
C PHE A 301 -19.69 20.19 3.43
N ALA A 302 -20.07 19.80 2.20
CA ALA A 302 -20.93 20.62 1.34
C ALA A 302 -22.32 20.83 1.95
N LYS A 303 -22.92 19.78 2.51
CA LYS A 303 -24.23 19.83 3.17
C LYS A 303 -24.20 20.67 4.44
N ARG A 304 -23.21 20.46 5.31
CA ARG A 304 -23.07 21.18 6.58
C ARG A 304 -22.94 22.69 6.37
N ASN A 305 -22.26 23.09 5.30
CA ASN A 305 -22.07 24.50 4.94
C ASN A 305 -23.14 25.04 3.97
N GLN A 306 -24.20 24.27 3.66
CA GLN A 306 -25.30 24.69 2.78
C GLN A 306 -24.82 25.21 1.42
N LEU A 307 -23.81 24.56 0.84
CA LEU A 307 -23.29 24.94 -0.47
C LEU A 307 -24.36 24.73 -1.55
N SER A 308 -24.37 25.60 -2.55
CA SER A 308 -25.28 25.44 -3.69
C SER A 308 -25.04 24.10 -4.42
N PRO A 309 -26.07 23.47 -5.02
CA PRO A 309 -25.91 22.20 -5.75
C PRO A 309 -24.81 22.24 -6.81
N ARG A 310 -24.65 23.41 -7.46
CA ARG A 310 -23.59 23.62 -8.45
C ARG A 310 -22.18 23.52 -7.87
N ILE A 311 -21.95 24.12 -6.69
CA ILE A 311 -20.64 24.05 -6.02
C ILE A 311 -20.39 22.63 -5.50
N GLN A 312 -21.43 21.98 -5.00
CA GLN A 312 -21.35 20.58 -4.57
C GLN A 312 -20.93 19.66 -5.71
N ASP A 313 -21.57 19.77 -6.88
CA ASP A 313 -21.20 19.01 -8.07
C ASP A 313 -19.77 19.30 -8.53
N GLN A 314 -19.32 20.55 -8.42
CA GLN A 314 -17.93 20.93 -8.72
C GLN A 314 -16.94 20.26 -7.77
N VAL A 315 -17.17 20.30 -6.46
CA VAL A 315 -16.33 19.66 -5.44
C VAL A 315 -16.26 18.16 -5.68
N LEU A 316 -17.39 17.49 -5.91
CA LEU A 316 -17.43 16.05 -6.15
C LEU A 316 -16.77 15.65 -7.46
N SER A 317 -16.99 16.42 -8.53
CA SER A 317 -16.34 16.19 -9.81
C SER A 317 -14.83 16.35 -9.69
N HIS A 318 -14.35 17.36 -8.96
CA HIS A 318 -12.93 17.56 -8.70
C HIS A 318 -12.34 16.40 -7.91
N ILE A 319 -12.98 15.93 -6.84
CA ILE A 319 -12.49 14.77 -6.06
C ILE A 319 -12.45 13.50 -6.91
N CYS A 320 -13.46 13.27 -7.75
CA CYS A 320 -13.48 12.13 -8.67
C CYS A 320 -12.32 12.17 -9.69
N LEU A 321 -12.06 13.36 -10.26
CA LEU A 321 -10.95 13.55 -11.18
C LEU A 321 -9.59 13.45 -10.48
N LYS A 322 -9.48 14.00 -9.27
CA LYS A 322 -8.29 13.88 -8.43
C LYS A 322 -8.00 12.43 -8.11
N PHE A 323 -8.99 11.64 -7.69
CA PHE A 323 -8.80 10.22 -7.40
C PHE A 323 -8.39 9.40 -8.64
N LYS A 324 -8.94 9.71 -9.83
CA LYS A 324 -8.51 9.08 -11.07
C LYS A 324 -7.04 9.37 -11.38
N THR A 325 -6.58 10.58 -11.11
CA THR A 325 -5.20 11.03 -11.34
C THR A 325 -4.25 10.66 -10.19
N GLU A 326 -4.75 10.39 -8.99
CA GLU A 326 -3.97 9.98 -7.81
C GLU A 326 -3.25 8.65 -8.04
N SER A 327 -3.87 7.72 -8.77
CA SER A 327 -3.19 6.48 -9.22
C SER A 327 -1.94 6.73 -10.09
N LEU A 328 -1.86 7.90 -10.73
CA LEU A 328 -0.73 8.36 -11.53
C LEU A 328 0.28 9.15 -10.69
N GLN A 329 -0.15 9.74 -9.57
CA GLN A 329 0.72 10.47 -8.64
C GLN A 329 1.49 9.49 -7.74
N GLN A 330 2.65 9.02 -8.22
CA GLN A 330 3.51 8.06 -7.51
C GLN A 330 4.52 8.72 -6.56
N LYS A 331 4.20 9.90 -6.00
CA LYS A 331 5.14 10.71 -5.20
C LYS A 331 5.65 9.94 -3.97
N GLU A 332 4.77 9.22 -3.28
CA GLU A 332 5.12 8.41 -2.11
C GLU A 332 6.08 7.26 -2.47
N THR A 333 5.81 6.55 -3.57
CA THR A 333 6.65 5.44 -4.05
C THR A 333 8.06 5.93 -4.43
N ILE A 334 8.15 7.07 -5.11
CA ILE A 334 9.43 7.64 -5.54
C ILE A 334 10.24 8.14 -4.33
N ASN A 335 9.59 8.67 -3.30
CA ASN A 335 10.27 9.18 -2.10
C ASN A 335 10.89 8.09 -1.22
N VAL A 336 10.47 6.83 -1.36
CA VAL A 336 11.13 5.68 -0.70
C VAL A 336 12.47 5.35 -1.37
N LEU A 337 12.67 5.75 -2.62
CA LEU A 337 13.88 5.43 -3.37
C LEU A 337 15.05 6.34 -2.93
N PRO A 338 16.29 5.79 -2.85
CA PRO A 338 17.49 6.58 -2.66
C PRO A 338 17.65 7.69 -3.71
N LYS A 339 18.22 8.84 -3.32
CA LYS A 339 18.41 10.02 -4.21
C LYS A 339 19.07 9.66 -5.56
N ALA A 340 20.06 8.76 -5.57
CA ALA A 340 20.74 8.34 -6.79
C ALA A 340 19.82 7.63 -7.80
N ILE A 341 18.94 6.75 -7.31
CA ILE A 341 17.97 6.03 -8.16
C ILE A 341 16.91 7.01 -8.67
N ARG A 342 16.40 7.86 -7.79
CA ARG A 342 15.44 8.92 -8.16
C ARG A 342 16.01 9.85 -9.22
N SER A 343 17.25 10.29 -9.06
CA SER A 343 17.96 11.12 -10.06
C SER A 343 18.09 10.41 -11.41
N SER A 344 18.42 9.12 -11.39
CA SER A 344 18.56 8.32 -12.62
C SER A 344 17.21 8.18 -13.35
N ILE A 345 16.12 7.96 -12.60
CA ILE A 345 14.75 7.92 -13.15
C ILE A 345 14.37 9.27 -13.73
N ALA A 346 14.59 10.36 -12.99
CA ALA A 346 14.26 11.71 -13.44
C ALA A 346 15.00 12.08 -14.73
N HIS A 347 16.29 11.75 -14.84
CA HIS A 347 17.05 11.98 -16.07
C HIS A 347 16.50 11.19 -17.25
N TYR A 348 16.17 9.91 -17.04
CA TYR A 348 15.63 9.08 -18.10
C TYR A 348 14.27 9.59 -18.61
N LEU A 349 13.40 10.02 -17.69
CA LEU A 349 12.03 10.46 -18.03
C LEU A 349 11.96 11.89 -18.56
N PHE A 350 12.69 12.84 -17.95
CA PHE A 350 12.43 14.27 -18.13
C PHE A 350 13.55 15.04 -18.82
N LEU A 351 14.79 14.53 -18.84
CA LEU A 351 15.91 15.25 -19.48
C LEU A 351 15.64 15.62 -20.95
N PRO A 352 15.09 14.74 -21.81
CA PRO A 352 14.79 15.09 -23.20
C PRO A 352 13.74 16.20 -23.33
N ILE A 353 12.81 16.28 -22.38
CA ILE A 353 11.73 17.26 -22.37
C ILE A 353 12.30 18.62 -21.97
N VAL A 354 13.03 18.67 -20.85
CA VAL A 354 13.64 19.90 -20.33
C VAL A 354 14.64 20.50 -21.34
N GLN A 355 15.38 19.67 -22.07
CA GLN A 355 16.32 20.12 -23.12
C GLN A 355 15.64 20.86 -24.28
N ASN A 356 14.38 20.55 -24.59
CA ASN A 356 13.66 21.12 -25.73
C ASN A 356 12.87 22.39 -25.37
N VAL A 357 12.75 22.72 -24.08
CA VAL A 357 12.05 23.93 -23.62
C VAL A 357 12.81 25.17 -24.10
N SER A 358 12.08 26.14 -24.65
CA SER A 358 12.65 27.38 -25.21
C SER A 358 13.55 28.14 -24.23
N LEU A 359 13.22 28.11 -22.94
CA LEU A 359 14.00 28.76 -21.89
C LEU A 359 15.42 28.18 -21.71
N PHE A 360 15.60 26.88 -21.97
CA PHE A 360 16.87 26.16 -21.74
C PHE A 360 17.68 25.90 -23.01
N GLN A 361 17.31 26.53 -24.13
CA GLN A 361 18.09 26.41 -25.36
C GLN A 361 19.49 27.02 -25.20
N GLY A 362 20.52 26.24 -25.52
CA GLY A 362 21.92 26.68 -25.42
C GLY A 362 22.55 26.58 -24.02
N VAL A 363 21.81 26.09 -23.03
CA VAL A 363 22.28 25.88 -21.66
C VAL A 363 23.19 24.64 -21.57
N SER A 364 24.16 24.68 -20.65
CA SER A 364 25.06 23.56 -20.38
C SER A 364 24.30 22.30 -19.95
N ARG A 365 24.80 21.13 -20.35
CA ARG A 365 24.22 19.86 -19.87
C ARG A 365 24.37 19.73 -18.36
N ASP A 366 25.46 20.23 -17.78
CA ASP A 366 25.75 20.12 -16.35
C ASP A 366 24.67 20.82 -15.50
N LEU A 367 24.20 22.00 -15.93
CA LEU A 367 23.07 22.66 -15.28
C LEU A 367 21.80 21.80 -15.34
N LEU A 368 21.47 21.22 -16.51
CA LEU A 368 20.30 20.37 -16.66
C LEU A 368 20.37 19.08 -15.82
N PHE A 369 21.58 18.50 -15.69
CA PHE A 369 21.83 17.35 -14.81
C PHE A 369 21.65 17.69 -13.32
N GLN A 370 21.88 18.94 -12.91
CA GLN A 370 21.60 19.39 -11.54
C GLN A 370 20.11 19.71 -11.33
N LEU A 371 19.43 20.21 -12.36
CA LEU A 371 18.08 20.75 -12.28
C LEU A 371 16.99 19.66 -12.37
N VAL A 372 17.13 18.71 -13.29
CA VAL A 372 16.13 17.63 -13.52
C VAL A 372 15.81 16.78 -12.29
N PRO A 373 16.78 16.37 -11.42
CA PRO A 373 16.49 15.55 -10.23
C PRO A 373 15.71 16.27 -9.13
N GLU A 374 15.74 17.60 -9.15
CA GLU A 374 15.04 18.45 -8.18
C GLU A 374 13.64 18.87 -8.68
N MET A 375 13.29 18.51 -9.92
CA MET A 375 11.94 18.67 -10.46
C MET A 375 11.01 17.56 -9.96
N GLU A 376 9.80 17.95 -9.56
CA GLU A 376 8.75 17.05 -9.12
C GLU A 376 7.65 16.97 -10.18
N ALA A 377 7.29 15.76 -10.61
CA ALA A 377 6.21 15.56 -11.57
C ALA A 377 4.86 15.47 -10.86
N GLU A 378 3.92 16.32 -11.25
CA GLU A 378 2.57 16.37 -10.71
C GLU A 378 1.53 16.22 -11.83
N TYR A 379 0.41 15.59 -11.51
CA TYR A 379 -0.71 15.42 -12.44
C TYR A 379 -1.88 16.28 -12.00
N TYR A 380 -2.36 17.11 -12.92
CA TYR A 380 -3.51 17.98 -12.70
C TYR A 380 -4.70 17.51 -13.55
N PRO A 381 -5.90 17.35 -12.97
CA PRO A 381 -7.13 17.13 -13.71
C PRO A 381 -7.52 18.35 -14.55
N PRO A 382 -8.47 18.22 -15.51
CA PRO A 382 -8.94 19.34 -16.32
C PRO A 382 -9.71 20.37 -15.48
N LYS A 383 -9.65 21.64 -15.92
CA LYS A 383 -10.28 22.83 -15.31
C LYS A 383 -9.76 23.18 -13.93
N GLU A 384 -8.52 22.82 -13.63
CA GLU A 384 -7.83 23.19 -12.41
C GLU A 384 -6.91 24.38 -12.66
N ASP A 385 -6.99 25.36 -11.77
CA ASP A 385 -6.11 26.54 -11.78
C ASP A 385 -4.77 26.16 -11.13
N VAL A 386 -3.73 26.07 -11.95
CA VAL A 386 -2.36 25.75 -11.50
C VAL A 386 -1.69 26.98 -10.91
N ILE A 387 -1.93 28.16 -11.50
CA ILE A 387 -1.45 29.46 -11.04
C ILE A 387 -2.61 30.44 -11.07
N LEU A 388 -2.71 31.28 -10.04
CA LEU A 388 -3.69 32.37 -9.99
C LEU A 388 -3.10 33.69 -10.51
N GLN A 389 -3.95 34.53 -11.07
CA GLN A 389 -3.54 35.88 -11.50
C GLN A 389 -3.15 36.71 -10.26
N ASN A 390 -2.08 37.51 -10.40
CA ASN A 390 -1.47 38.32 -9.33
C ASN A 390 -0.87 37.51 -8.16
N GLU A 391 -0.63 36.21 -8.35
CA GLU A 391 0.07 35.39 -7.39
C GLU A 391 1.57 35.75 -7.33
N SER A 392 2.08 36.05 -6.12
CA SER A 392 3.41 36.63 -5.92
C SER A 392 4.53 35.61 -5.62
N GLN A 393 4.17 34.40 -5.18
CA GLN A 393 5.11 33.31 -4.92
C GLN A 393 4.70 32.10 -5.75
N THR A 394 5.35 31.92 -6.89
CA THR A 394 5.12 30.78 -7.78
C THR A 394 6.40 29.99 -7.98
N ASP A 395 6.21 28.72 -8.26
CA ASP A 395 7.27 27.82 -8.69
C ASP A 395 7.41 27.86 -10.22
N PHE A 396 8.46 27.24 -10.74
CA PHE A 396 8.69 27.15 -12.17
C PHE A 396 8.08 25.86 -12.71
N TYR A 397 7.34 25.95 -13.82
CA TYR A 397 6.60 24.82 -14.35
C TYR A 397 6.96 24.52 -15.81
N ILE A 398 7.00 23.23 -16.15
CA ILE A 398 7.15 22.74 -17.53
C ILE A 398 6.02 21.76 -17.84
N ILE A 399 5.38 21.93 -18.98
CA ILE A 399 4.30 21.07 -19.44
C ILE A 399 4.93 19.84 -20.12
N VAL A 400 4.69 18.65 -19.56
CA VAL A 400 5.14 17.36 -20.13
C VAL A 400 4.13 16.84 -21.14
N SER A 401 2.85 16.88 -20.75
CA SER A 401 1.72 16.46 -21.58
C SER A 401 0.48 17.22 -21.17
N GLY A 402 -0.44 17.45 -22.10
CA GLY A 402 -1.67 18.21 -21.87
C GLY A 402 -1.63 19.60 -22.50
N ALA A 403 -2.68 20.37 -22.25
CA ALA A 403 -2.82 21.74 -22.70
C ALA A 403 -3.44 22.61 -21.60
N LEU A 404 -2.97 23.85 -21.52
CA LEU A 404 -3.40 24.83 -20.52
C LEU A 404 -3.83 26.12 -21.21
N ASP A 405 -4.89 26.73 -20.71
CA ASP A 405 -5.34 28.05 -21.15
C ASP A 405 -4.75 29.12 -20.21
N LEU A 406 -4.18 30.16 -20.79
CA LEU A 406 -3.72 31.35 -20.09
C LEU A 406 -4.87 32.35 -20.02
N LEU A 407 -5.27 32.73 -18.81
CA LEU A 407 -6.46 33.51 -18.53
C LEU A 407 -6.10 34.85 -17.89
N VAL A 408 -6.77 35.92 -18.31
CA VAL A 408 -6.71 37.23 -17.65
C VAL A 408 -8.12 37.63 -17.27
N ASP A 409 -8.33 38.06 -16.04
CA ASP A 409 -9.57 38.69 -15.61
C ASP A 409 -9.51 40.19 -15.96
N ILE A 410 -10.39 40.62 -16.87
CA ILE A 410 -10.58 42.02 -17.25
C ILE A 410 -12.02 42.39 -16.93
N ASP A 411 -12.22 43.35 -16.03
CA ASP A 411 -13.55 43.83 -15.61
C ASP A 411 -14.50 42.71 -15.09
N GLY A 412 -13.95 41.68 -14.45
CA GLY A 412 -14.71 40.56 -13.88
C GLY A 412 -15.10 39.48 -14.89
N ARG A 413 -14.48 39.48 -16.08
CA ARG A 413 -14.64 38.43 -17.10
C ARG A 413 -13.28 37.81 -17.42
N GLU A 414 -13.21 36.49 -17.25
CA GLU A 414 -12.06 35.69 -17.69
C GLU A 414 -11.99 35.65 -19.23
N GLN A 415 -10.87 36.11 -19.79
CA GLN A 415 -10.57 36.00 -21.23
C GLN A 415 -9.33 35.12 -21.44
N ILE A 416 -9.41 34.21 -22.41
CA ILE A 416 -8.27 33.37 -22.83
C ILE A 416 -7.34 34.21 -23.71
N ILE A 417 -6.14 34.50 -23.22
CA ILE A 417 -5.12 35.27 -23.93
C ILE A 417 -4.17 34.39 -24.74
N GLY A 418 -4.10 33.10 -24.42
CA GLY A 418 -3.22 32.15 -25.10
C GLY A 418 -3.44 30.73 -24.62
N LYS A 419 -2.83 29.78 -25.34
CA LYS A 419 -2.79 28.37 -24.96
C LYS A 419 -1.35 27.92 -24.86
N ALA A 420 -1.03 27.23 -23.78
CA ALA A 420 0.25 26.60 -23.58
C ALA A 420 0.14 25.09 -23.82
N VAL A 421 1.11 24.52 -24.53
CA VAL A 421 1.12 23.10 -24.93
C VAL A 421 2.35 22.38 -24.38
N ALA A 422 2.37 21.06 -24.52
CA ALA A 422 3.50 20.22 -24.11
C ALA A 422 4.84 20.71 -24.69
N GLY A 423 5.87 20.76 -23.84
CA GLY A 423 7.20 21.29 -24.16
C GLY A 423 7.38 22.78 -23.84
N GLU A 424 6.32 23.49 -23.46
CA GLU A 424 6.42 24.90 -23.05
C GLU A 424 6.56 25.02 -21.53
N SER A 425 7.16 26.14 -21.10
CA SER A 425 7.28 26.52 -19.68
C SER A 425 6.31 27.64 -19.33
N PHE A 426 5.94 27.71 -18.05
CA PHE A 426 5.23 28.84 -17.47
C PHE A 426 5.68 29.07 -16.02
N GLY A 427 5.30 30.21 -15.43
CA GLY A 427 5.74 30.58 -14.08
C GLY A 427 7.09 31.31 -14.04
N GLU A 428 7.84 31.35 -15.14
CA GLU A 428 9.18 31.97 -15.18
C GLU A 428 9.22 33.44 -14.75
N ILE A 429 8.15 34.21 -14.99
CA ILE A 429 8.05 35.63 -14.62
C ILE A 429 8.13 35.79 -13.10
N GLY A 430 7.36 35.00 -12.35
CA GLY A 430 7.35 35.07 -10.89
C GLY A 430 8.65 34.58 -10.25
N VAL A 431 9.30 33.60 -10.86
CA VAL A 431 10.54 33.04 -10.33
C VAL A 431 11.75 33.93 -10.63
N LEU A 432 11.95 34.32 -11.89
CA LEU A 432 13.14 35.02 -12.36
C LEU A 432 13.04 36.54 -12.20
N LEU A 433 11.87 37.13 -12.46
CA LEU A 433 11.67 38.59 -12.35
C LEU A 433 11.13 39.03 -10.98
N GLY A 434 10.67 38.07 -10.16
CA GLY A 434 10.12 38.36 -8.84
C GLY A 434 8.85 39.21 -8.87
N ARG A 435 8.11 39.20 -9.98
CA ARG A 435 6.85 39.94 -10.15
C ARG A 435 5.64 39.03 -9.98
N PRO A 436 4.47 39.55 -9.58
CA PRO A 436 3.23 38.79 -9.61
C PRO A 436 2.92 38.24 -11.01
N GLN A 437 2.28 37.08 -11.07
CA GLN A 437 1.92 36.46 -12.34
C GLN A 437 0.86 37.30 -13.09
N PRO A 438 1.09 37.68 -14.36
CA PRO A 438 0.19 38.56 -15.08
C PRO A 438 -1.10 37.88 -15.54
N TYR A 439 -1.13 36.55 -15.59
CA TYR A 439 -2.26 35.72 -16.01
C TYR A 439 -2.40 34.49 -15.10
N ALA A 440 -3.62 33.99 -14.96
CA ALA A 440 -3.91 32.68 -14.40
C ALA A 440 -3.65 31.58 -15.43
N VAL A 441 -3.37 30.36 -14.97
CA VAL A 441 -3.09 29.20 -15.82
C VAL A 441 -4.03 28.07 -15.45
N ARG A 442 -4.95 27.71 -16.35
CA ARG A 442 -5.96 26.68 -16.12
C ARG A 442 -5.76 25.48 -17.04
N THR A 443 -5.83 24.27 -16.51
CA THR A 443 -5.77 23.05 -17.33
C THR A 443 -7.02 22.89 -18.18
N THR A 444 -6.86 22.44 -19.42
CA THR A 444 -8.00 22.11 -20.31
C THR A 444 -8.29 20.61 -20.34
N GLU A 445 -7.23 19.81 -20.27
CA GLU A 445 -7.23 18.36 -20.21
C GLU A 445 -6.33 17.88 -19.07
N ILE A 446 -6.31 16.56 -18.81
CA ILE A 446 -5.41 15.99 -17.81
C ILE A 446 -3.98 16.31 -18.22
N SER A 447 -3.26 17.03 -17.37
CA SER A 447 -1.95 17.58 -17.69
C SER A 447 -0.90 17.05 -16.72
N GLN A 448 0.24 16.62 -17.24
CA GLN A 448 1.42 16.28 -16.45
C GLN A 448 2.36 17.48 -16.49
N ILE A 449 2.73 17.98 -15.32
CA ILE A 449 3.49 19.21 -15.16
C ILE A 449 4.67 18.93 -14.24
N LEU A 450 5.87 19.33 -14.66
CA LEU A 450 7.05 19.34 -13.80
C LEU A 450 7.09 20.65 -13.04
N CYS A 451 7.21 20.57 -11.73
CA CYS A 451 7.35 21.70 -10.81
C CYS A 451 8.78 21.76 -10.28
N LEU A 452 9.37 22.96 -10.28
CA LEU A 452 10.66 23.24 -9.67
C LEU A 452 10.52 24.42 -8.71
N SER A 453 10.86 24.19 -7.44
CA SER A 453 10.74 25.24 -6.44
C SER A 453 11.60 26.45 -6.77
N ARG A 454 11.05 27.66 -6.62
CA ARG A 454 11.79 28.93 -6.82
C ARG A 454 13.14 28.97 -6.11
N LYS A 455 13.18 28.52 -4.85
CA LYS A 455 14.40 28.55 -4.03
C LYS A 455 15.48 27.65 -4.65
N THR A 456 15.09 26.43 -5.03
CA THR A 456 16.00 25.47 -5.64
C THR A 456 16.48 25.96 -6.99
N PHE A 457 15.58 26.49 -7.83
CA PHE A 457 15.94 27.00 -9.14
C PHE A 457 16.97 28.13 -9.04
N LEU A 458 16.71 29.14 -8.21
CA LEU A 458 17.64 30.27 -8.03
C LEU A 458 18.97 29.86 -7.41
N ASN A 459 19.00 28.89 -6.51
CA ASN A 459 20.26 28.39 -5.94
C ASN A 459 21.13 27.71 -7.01
N ILE A 460 20.54 26.87 -7.85
CA ILE A 460 21.25 26.18 -8.93
C ILE A 460 21.76 27.19 -9.98
N LEU A 461 20.98 28.24 -10.29
CA LEU A 461 21.40 29.29 -11.22
C LEU A 461 22.59 30.10 -10.69
N ARG A 462 22.60 30.43 -9.39
CA ARG A 462 23.72 31.15 -8.75
C ARG A 462 25.04 30.39 -8.84
N ASP A 463 24.98 29.06 -8.81
CA ASP A 463 26.14 28.20 -8.94
C ASP A 463 26.66 28.13 -10.40
N ASN A 464 25.83 28.48 -11.39
CA ASN A 464 26.11 28.40 -12.83
C ASN A 464 25.83 29.74 -13.55
N GLN A 465 26.61 30.78 -13.22
CA GLN A 465 26.38 32.16 -13.68
C GLN A 465 26.37 32.35 -15.22
N GLU A 466 27.13 31.55 -15.97
CA GLU A 466 27.12 31.62 -17.44
C GLU A 466 25.78 31.17 -18.01
N ASP A 467 25.23 30.08 -17.48
CA ASP A 467 23.94 29.55 -17.91
C ASP A 467 22.77 30.43 -17.45
N GLU A 468 22.88 31.10 -16.30
CA GLU A 468 21.91 32.09 -15.84
C GLU A 468 21.74 33.22 -16.88
N ARG A 469 22.84 33.73 -17.45
CA ARG A 469 22.77 34.76 -18.50
C ARG A 469 22.06 34.26 -19.76
N ILE A 470 22.27 33.00 -20.13
CA ILE A 470 21.59 32.37 -21.28
C ILE A 470 20.09 32.26 -21.01
N ILE A 471 19.70 31.77 -19.84
CA ILE A 471 18.29 31.65 -19.43
C ILE A 471 17.60 33.01 -19.41
N MET A 472 18.26 34.05 -18.87
CA MET A 472 17.71 35.41 -18.84
C MET A 472 17.57 36.00 -20.26
N ARG A 473 18.51 35.73 -21.17
CA ARG A 473 18.38 36.11 -22.58
C ARG A 473 17.20 35.42 -23.24
N ASN A 474 17.07 34.11 -23.06
CA ASN A 474 15.96 33.32 -23.61
C ASN A 474 14.61 33.78 -23.06
N LEU A 475 14.55 34.17 -21.78
CA LEU A 475 13.36 34.76 -21.17
C LEU A 475 12.96 36.08 -21.85
N ILE A 476 13.92 37.00 -22.04
CA ILE A 476 13.66 38.28 -22.71
C ILE A 476 13.16 38.02 -24.14
N GLN A 477 13.80 37.13 -24.89
CA GLN A 477 13.39 36.77 -26.24
C GLN A 477 11.97 36.17 -26.27
N LYS A 478 11.62 35.32 -25.29
CA LYS A 478 10.27 34.78 -25.13
C LYS A 478 9.24 35.90 -24.89
N LEU A 479 9.55 36.85 -24.00
CA LEU A 479 8.69 38.00 -23.71
C LEU A 479 8.53 38.94 -24.92
N GLN A 480 9.58 39.11 -25.72
CA GLN A 480 9.54 39.85 -26.99
C GLN A 480 8.65 39.17 -28.02
N GLY A 481 8.64 37.83 -28.06
CA GLY A 481 7.76 37.03 -28.92
C GLY A 481 6.27 37.16 -28.60
N PHE A 482 5.91 37.44 -27.34
CA PHE A 482 4.53 37.76 -26.94
C PHE A 482 4.10 39.20 -27.34
N GLY A 483 5.03 40.05 -27.81
CA GLY A 483 4.69 41.32 -28.46
C GLY A 483 5.78 42.40 -28.45
N GLY A 484 6.70 42.37 -29.43
CA GLY A 484 7.30 43.53 -30.12
C GLY A 484 8.38 44.34 -29.40
N PHE A 485 9.64 43.89 -29.44
CA PHE A 485 10.80 44.79 -29.49
C PHE A 485 11.26 44.91 -30.94
N ASP A 486 10.57 45.75 -31.71
CA ASP A 486 11.18 46.32 -32.91
C ASP A 486 11.74 47.68 -32.49
N ASN A 487 13.06 47.83 -32.60
CA ASN A 487 13.91 49.00 -32.27
C ASN A 487 14.50 49.03 -30.86
N VAL A 488 15.52 48.23 -30.61
CA VAL A 488 16.69 48.72 -29.86
C VAL A 488 17.93 48.30 -30.63
N ASP A 489 18.68 49.29 -31.08
CA ASP A 489 19.88 49.17 -31.90
C ASP A 489 20.96 48.28 -31.26
N GLU A 490 21.69 47.57 -32.11
CA GLU A 490 22.70 46.53 -31.86
C GLU A 490 23.99 46.98 -31.14
N GLU A 491 24.04 48.15 -30.51
CA GLU A 491 25.26 48.65 -29.88
C GLU A 491 25.04 49.07 -28.42
N SER A 492 24.91 48.08 -27.52
CA SER A 492 25.34 48.29 -26.13
C SER A 492 25.76 46.97 -25.47
N ASP A 493 26.99 46.98 -24.99
CA ASP A 493 27.73 45.86 -24.39
C ASP A 493 26.97 45.25 -23.18
N PRO A 494 26.71 43.91 -23.14
CA PRO A 494 25.96 43.24 -22.06
C PRO A 494 26.61 43.33 -20.67
N SER A 495 27.84 43.86 -20.60
CA SER A 495 28.64 44.03 -19.38
C SER A 495 28.16 45.17 -18.47
N LEU A 496 27.39 46.14 -18.99
CA LEU A 496 26.99 47.35 -18.25
C LEU A 496 25.74 47.17 -17.35
N VAL A 497 24.96 46.10 -17.54
CA VAL A 497 23.80 45.80 -16.68
C VAL A 497 24.23 45.15 -15.36
N PHE A 498 25.44 44.56 -15.31
CA PHE A 498 25.91 43.77 -14.16
C PHE A 498 26.66 44.57 -13.08
N ASN A 499 27.05 45.81 -13.30
CA ASN A 499 27.81 46.59 -12.31
C ASN A 499 26.95 47.36 -11.28
N ASN A 500 25.63 47.33 -11.37
CA ASN A 500 24.74 47.99 -10.40
C ASN A 500 24.20 47.06 -9.30
N PHE A 501 24.60 45.79 -9.24
CA PHE A 501 24.08 44.83 -8.27
C PHE A 501 24.93 44.64 -7.00
N SER A 502 25.98 45.44 -6.77
CA SER A 502 26.83 45.34 -5.57
C SER A 502 26.71 46.48 -4.55
N HIS A 503 25.99 47.58 -4.82
CA HIS A 503 25.76 48.63 -3.83
C HIS A 503 24.46 49.41 -4.07
N VAL A 504 23.37 49.03 -3.41
CA VAL A 504 22.28 50.00 -3.14
C VAL A 504 21.73 49.77 -1.73
N SER A 505 22.34 50.46 -0.78
CA SER A 505 21.66 51.05 0.35
C SER A 505 21.35 52.50 -0.03
N LYS A 506 20.05 52.85 0.01
CA LYS A 506 19.45 54.19 0.06
C LYS A 506 19.47 55.11 -1.18
N GLN A 507 18.23 55.52 -1.47
CA GLN A 507 17.74 56.82 -1.96
C GLN A 507 17.76 57.12 -3.46
N ASP A 508 16.52 57.31 -3.95
CA ASP A 508 16.02 58.08 -5.09
C ASP A 508 16.57 57.77 -6.49
N THR A 509 15.66 57.22 -7.30
CA THR A 509 15.73 56.96 -8.75
C THR A 509 15.98 58.21 -9.60
N PRO A 510 16.52 58.06 -10.82
CA PRO A 510 15.59 57.99 -11.95
C PRO A 510 15.89 56.92 -13.02
N THR A 511 14.82 56.55 -13.72
CA THR A 511 14.72 55.85 -15.03
C THR A 511 15.14 54.37 -15.05
N ASN A 512 14.32 53.59 -14.35
CA ASN A 512 14.43 52.15 -14.18
C ASN A 512 13.79 51.38 -15.34
N LEU A 513 14.34 50.19 -15.62
CA LEU A 513 13.76 49.09 -16.40
C LEU A 513 12.32 48.71 -15.93
N SER A 514 11.89 49.20 -14.76
CA SER A 514 10.51 49.13 -14.29
C SER A 514 9.54 49.81 -15.25
N ASP A 515 9.95 50.93 -15.85
CA ASP A 515 9.06 51.79 -16.63
C ASP A 515 8.85 51.21 -18.02
N LEU A 516 9.89 50.62 -18.63
CA LEU A 516 9.80 49.86 -19.89
C LEU A 516 8.85 48.65 -19.80
N ILE A 517 8.85 47.93 -18.68
CA ILE A 517 7.98 46.77 -18.48
C ILE A 517 6.55 47.21 -18.12
N SER A 518 6.39 48.33 -17.41
CA SER A 518 5.06 48.91 -17.10
C SER A 518 4.38 49.44 -18.36
N ILE A 519 5.15 50.07 -19.25
CA ILE A 519 4.70 50.52 -20.57
C ILE A 519 4.24 49.32 -21.40
N ASN A 520 4.96 48.20 -21.42
CA ASN A 520 4.57 47.03 -22.23
C ASN A 520 3.36 46.27 -21.69
N ILE A 521 3.14 46.22 -20.37
CA ILE A 521 1.90 45.64 -19.80
C ILE A 521 0.69 46.53 -20.09
N GLN A 522 0.82 47.87 -19.94
CA GLN A 522 -0.23 48.81 -20.37
C GLN A 522 -0.49 48.78 -21.88
N THR A 523 0.54 48.50 -22.69
CA THR A 523 0.41 48.38 -24.15
C THR A 523 -0.22 47.05 -24.55
N LEU A 524 0.02 45.97 -23.80
CA LEU A 524 -0.71 44.71 -23.90
C LEU A 524 -2.18 44.91 -23.52
N GLU A 525 -2.49 45.52 -22.36
CA GLU A 525 -3.86 45.87 -21.94
C GLU A 525 -4.59 46.76 -22.96
N ALA A 526 -3.90 47.73 -23.58
CA ALA A 526 -4.46 48.60 -24.61
C ALA A 526 -4.68 47.90 -25.97
N ARG A 527 -3.87 46.88 -26.32
CA ARG A 527 -4.07 46.05 -27.52
C ARG A 527 -5.21 45.05 -27.33
N THR A 528 -5.39 44.50 -26.14
CA THR A 528 -6.55 43.64 -25.81
C THR A 528 -7.87 44.40 -25.97
N LYS A 529 -7.91 45.69 -25.62
CA LYS A 529 -9.08 46.55 -25.87
C LYS A 529 -9.34 46.80 -27.37
N LYS A 530 -8.29 47.01 -28.19
CA LYS A 530 -8.44 47.26 -29.64
C LYS A 530 -8.80 46.01 -30.45
N GLN A 531 -8.40 44.82 -30.02
CA GLN A 531 -8.74 43.58 -30.72
C GLN A 531 -10.21 43.19 -30.54
N VAL A 532 -10.81 43.54 -29.39
CA VAL A 532 -12.25 43.42 -29.10
C VAL A 532 -13.08 44.42 -29.91
N GLU A 533 -12.56 45.62 -30.19
CA GLU A 533 -13.23 46.61 -31.06
C GLU A 533 -13.22 46.19 -32.55
N ASN A 534 -12.14 45.57 -33.04
CA ASN A 534 -12.03 45.14 -34.43
C ASN A 534 -12.88 43.89 -34.78
N GLU A 535 -13.17 43.00 -33.83
CA GLU A 535 -14.14 41.90 -34.04
C GLU A 535 -15.60 42.39 -33.99
N GLY A 536 -15.85 43.57 -33.41
CA GLY A 536 -17.17 44.22 -33.39
C GLY A 536 -17.58 44.90 -34.71
N GLU A 537 -16.63 45.25 -35.58
CA GLU A 537 -16.90 46.03 -36.80
C GLU A 537 -17.01 45.20 -38.10
N SER A 538 -16.71 43.89 -38.09
CA SER A 538 -16.80 43.05 -39.31
C SER A 538 -18.16 42.36 -39.52
N CYS A 539 -19.16 42.55 -38.65
CA CYS A 539 -20.48 41.93 -38.82
C CYS A 539 -21.56 42.98 -39.16
N GLY A 540 -21.52 43.53 -40.39
CA GLY A 540 -22.62 44.37 -40.84
C GLY A 540 -22.59 44.89 -42.26
N ARG A 541 -22.57 44.03 -43.29
CA ARG A 541 -23.32 44.32 -44.55
C ARG A 541 -23.49 43.13 -45.50
N LYS A 542 -24.73 43.03 -46.02
CA LYS A 542 -25.28 42.32 -47.21
C LYS A 542 -25.89 40.93 -46.91
N ARG A 543 -27.22 40.85 -46.70
CA ARG A 543 -28.37 40.71 -47.66
C ARG A 543 -28.39 39.33 -48.38
N GLN A 544 -29.36 38.44 -48.05
CA GLN A 544 -30.70 38.26 -48.68
C GLN A 544 -30.56 37.47 -50.01
N THR A 545 -31.01 36.22 -50.24
CA THR A 545 -32.36 35.57 -50.25
C THR A 545 -32.16 34.09 -50.74
N VAL A 546 -32.70 33.02 -50.13
CA VAL A 546 -33.99 32.29 -50.36
C VAL A 546 -34.00 31.24 -51.53
N LEU A 547 -34.28 29.97 -51.14
CA LEU A 547 -34.81 28.75 -51.86
C LEU A 547 -33.87 28.03 -52.87
N ASP A 548 -33.76 26.68 -53.00
CA ASP A 548 -34.63 25.57 -52.57
C ASP A 548 -33.96 24.16 -52.63
N HIS A 549 -34.53 23.20 -51.85
CA HIS A 549 -34.57 21.72 -51.97
C HIS A 549 -33.29 20.86 -52.22
N SER A 550 -32.77 20.01 -51.31
CA SER A 550 -33.26 18.79 -50.61
C SER A 550 -32.62 17.51 -51.17
N VAL A 551 -32.03 16.65 -50.30
CA VAL A 551 -32.17 15.16 -50.23
C VAL A 551 -31.09 14.57 -49.27
N VAL A 552 -31.57 13.69 -48.39
CA VAL A 552 -30.95 12.91 -47.28
C VAL A 552 -30.72 11.46 -47.82
N PRO A 553 -29.77 10.59 -47.37
CA PRO A 553 -29.75 10.08 -45.99
C PRO A 553 -28.42 9.69 -45.32
N LYS A 554 -28.50 9.69 -43.98
CA LYS A 554 -27.57 9.10 -43.00
C LYS A 554 -27.76 7.57 -42.93
N GLY A 555 -26.64 6.84 -42.83
CA GLY A 555 -26.56 5.44 -42.42
C GLY A 555 -25.20 5.14 -41.76
N CYS A 556 -25.24 4.46 -40.61
CA CYS A 556 -24.15 4.01 -39.70
C CYS A 556 -23.09 3.11 -40.38
N ILE A 557 -21.92 2.77 -39.80
CA ILE A 557 -21.58 1.90 -38.63
C ILE A 557 -20.03 2.05 -38.47
N GLU A 558 -19.34 2.12 -37.31
CA GLU A 558 -19.16 1.12 -36.24
C GLU A 558 -18.33 1.73 -35.06
N MET A 559 -18.76 1.53 -33.81
CA MET A 559 -17.86 1.49 -32.65
C MET A 559 -18.08 0.15 -31.95
N THR A 560 -17.01 -0.61 -31.82
CA THR A 560 -16.95 -1.92 -31.15
C THR A 560 -16.88 -1.78 -29.62
N GLN A 561 -17.35 -2.84 -28.98
CA GLN A 561 -17.85 -2.97 -27.61
C GLN A 561 -16.77 -3.19 -26.54
N SER A 562 -17.11 -2.85 -25.30
CA SER A 562 -16.79 -3.66 -24.11
C SER A 562 -17.98 -3.59 -23.10
N PRO A 563 -18.24 -4.67 -22.34
CA PRO A 563 -19.61 -5.16 -22.07
C PRO A 563 -20.26 -4.62 -20.78
N PRO A 564 -21.60 -4.74 -20.65
CA PRO A 564 -22.34 -4.29 -19.47
C PRO A 564 -22.43 -5.37 -18.37
N GLU A 565 -22.53 -4.87 -17.14
CA GLU A 565 -22.79 -5.60 -15.91
C GLU A 565 -24.10 -6.40 -15.97
N ARG A 566 -24.04 -7.66 -15.52
CA ARG A 566 -25.21 -8.52 -15.32
C ARG A 566 -25.99 -8.08 -14.08
N ARG A 567 -27.13 -7.45 -14.30
CA ARG A 567 -28.22 -7.26 -13.34
C ARG A 567 -29.00 -8.56 -13.21
N TRP A 568 -28.95 -9.19 -12.04
CA TRP A 568 -29.79 -10.35 -11.72
C TRP A 568 -31.24 -9.90 -11.59
N LYS A 569 -32.14 -10.63 -12.27
CA LYS A 569 -33.59 -10.58 -12.08
C LYS A 569 -33.92 -11.35 -10.82
N GLU A 570 -34.73 -10.75 -9.96
CA GLU A 570 -35.35 -11.42 -8.82
C GLU A 570 -36.86 -11.45 -9.10
N ASP A 571 -37.40 -12.66 -9.11
CA ASP A 571 -38.81 -12.96 -9.36
C ASP A 571 -39.67 -12.52 -8.16
N GLN A 572 -40.83 -11.97 -8.47
CA GLN A 572 -41.90 -11.68 -7.53
C GLN A 572 -42.59 -12.99 -7.10
N LEU A 573 -42.73 -13.20 -5.79
CA LEU A 573 -43.71 -14.12 -5.20
C LEU A 573 -44.26 -13.48 -3.91
N ASP A 574 -45.57 -13.21 -3.95
CA ASP A 574 -46.39 -12.72 -2.85
C ASP A 574 -46.52 -13.73 -1.71
N THR A 575 -46.46 -13.30 -0.44
CA THR A 575 -47.41 -13.74 0.61
C THR A 575 -47.43 -12.75 1.79
N GLU A 576 -48.61 -12.70 2.42
CA GLU A 576 -49.17 -11.72 3.34
C GLU A 576 -48.61 -11.60 4.78
N ARG A 577 -48.97 -10.47 5.41
CA ARG A 577 -49.39 -10.23 6.81
C ARG A 577 -48.43 -10.55 7.98
N GLY A 578 -48.12 -9.48 8.73
CA GLY A 578 -48.51 -9.39 10.14
C GLY A 578 -47.42 -9.00 11.16
N GLY A 579 -47.59 -7.84 11.79
CA GLY A 579 -47.42 -7.69 13.25
C GLY A 579 -46.06 -7.25 13.82
N ASN A 580 -46.01 -5.97 14.22
CA ASN A 580 -45.48 -5.43 15.49
C ASN A 580 -44.06 -5.75 16.04
N LYS A 581 -43.38 -4.63 16.32
CA LYS A 581 -42.67 -4.24 17.57
C LYS A 581 -41.13 -4.28 17.66
N SER A 582 -40.68 -3.19 18.29
CA SER A 582 -39.51 -2.92 19.13
C SER A 582 -38.12 -2.75 18.50
N ILE A 583 -37.72 -1.47 18.53
CA ILE A 583 -36.39 -0.95 18.84
C ILE A 583 -35.68 -1.83 19.88
N HIS A 584 -34.49 -2.31 19.57
CA HIS A 584 -33.49 -2.66 20.55
C HIS A 584 -32.08 -2.32 20.02
N GLU A 585 -31.39 -1.55 20.84
CA GLU A 585 -29.97 -1.24 20.80
C GLU A 585 -29.12 -2.51 20.79
N VAL A 586 -27.98 -2.47 20.10
CA VAL A 586 -26.90 -3.46 20.26
C VAL A 586 -25.60 -2.71 20.58
N PRO A 587 -24.79 -3.17 21.56
CA PRO A 587 -23.76 -2.37 22.22
C PRO A 587 -22.39 -2.51 21.54
N CYS A 588 -21.61 -1.42 21.60
CA CYS A 588 -20.18 -1.42 21.31
C CYS A 588 -19.37 -1.76 22.57
N CYS A 589 -18.59 -2.85 22.52
CA CYS A 589 -17.33 -3.14 23.25
C CYS A 589 -16.80 -4.46 22.64
N SER A 590 -15.53 -4.71 22.37
CA SER A 590 -14.27 -4.19 22.91
C SER A 590 -13.13 -4.67 22.00
N TYR A 591 -12.14 -3.82 21.71
CA TYR A 591 -10.87 -4.23 21.10
C TYR A 591 -9.84 -4.35 22.22
N SER A 592 -9.35 -5.58 22.49
CA SER A 592 -8.11 -5.78 23.23
C SER A 592 -7.00 -6.09 22.22
N GLY A 593 -5.92 -5.32 22.31
CA GLY A 593 -4.78 -5.43 21.43
C GLY A 593 -3.51 -5.10 22.20
N ASN A 594 -3.11 -6.03 23.08
CA ASN A 594 -1.80 -6.01 23.73
C ASN A 594 -0.69 -5.99 22.67
N ARG A 595 0.16 -4.96 22.71
CA ARG A 595 1.48 -5.02 22.08
C ARG A 595 2.53 -4.45 23.03
N SER A 596 3.15 -5.35 23.78
CA SER A 596 4.39 -5.11 24.51
C SER A 596 5.49 -4.66 23.54
N GLN A 597 5.98 -3.43 23.69
CA GLN A 597 7.24 -2.98 23.10
C GLN A 597 8.28 -2.81 24.22
N THR A 598 9.28 -3.69 24.21
CA THR A 598 10.58 -3.45 24.80
C THR A 598 11.53 -3.02 23.69
N GLY A 599 12.33 -1.98 23.92
CA GLY A 599 13.51 -1.67 23.11
C GLY A 599 13.49 -0.30 22.44
N ALA A 600 14.05 0.69 23.14
CA ALA A 600 14.34 2.03 22.65
C ALA A 600 15.16 2.06 21.35
N LYS A 601 14.78 2.96 20.42
CA LYS A 601 15.69 3.73 19.55
C LYS A 601 14.92 4.87 18.90
N GLY A 602 15.44 6.09 19.07
CA GLY A 602 14.77 7.34 18.76
C GLY A 602 14.35 7.51 17.31
N GLY A 603 13.05 7.65 17.10
CA GLY A 603 12.45 8.41 16.01
C GLY A 603 11.83 9.67 16.60
N LYS A 604 11.97 10.83 15.94
CA LYS A 604 11.28 12.06 16.35
C LYS A 604 9.77 11.81 16.31
N SER A 605 9.16 11.62 17.48
CA SER A 605 7.71 11.64 17.63
C SER A 605 7.19 13.00 17.17
N ILE A 606 6.20 13.00 16.28
CA ILE A 606 5.51 14.23 15.87
C ILE A 606 4.84 14.78 17.13
N LYS A 607 5.30 15.95 17.58
CA LYS A 607 4.77 16.63 18.76
C LYS A 607 3.29 16.97 18.53
N LYS A 608 2.39 16.24 19.21
CA LYS A 608 0.94 16.47 19.17
C LYS A 608 0.63 17.86 19.76
N ARG A 609 -0.24 18.62 19.14
CA ARG A 609 -0.76 19.93 19.59
C ARG A 609 -2.19 19.72 20.08
N VAL A 610 -2.47 20.17 21.28
CA VAL A 610 -3.79 20.02 21.92
C VAL A 610 -4.26 21.34 22.47
N THR A 611 -5.57 21.54 22.49
CA THR A 611 -6.18 22.76 23.04
C THR A 611 -6.70 22.47 24.44
N ILE A 612 -6.12 23.11 25.44
CA ILE A 612 -6.54 22.94 26.84
C ILE A 612 -7.52 24.04 27.24
N HIS A 613 -8.53 23.66 28.02
CA HIS A 613 -9.60 24.51 28.52
C HIS A 613 -9.72 24.33 30.04
N MET A 614 -10.18 25.39 30.72
CA MET A 614 -10.57 25.31 32.12
C MET A 614 -12.09 25.21 32.20
N ARG A 615 -12.65 24.28 32.98
CA ARG A 615 -14.10 24.16 33.14
C ARG A 615 -14.52 24.69 34.50
N ASN A 616 -15.17 25.85 34.51
CA ASN A 616 -15.81 26.41 35.71
C ASN A 616 -17.30 26.04 35.71
N ASN A 617 -17.82 25.55 36.84
CA ASN A 617 -19.16 24.96 36.97
C ASN A 617 -20.31 26.00 37.00
N ILE A 618 -20.14 27.15 36.35
CA ILE A 618 -21.16 28.21 36.30
C ILE A 618 -21.80 28.18 34.92
N ASN A 619 -23.10 27.91 34.89
CA ASN A 619 -23.96 27.98 33.72
C ASN A 619 -23.89 29.37 33.05
N SER A 620 -22.98 29.56 32.11
CA SER A 620 -23.06 30.63 31.11
C SER A 620 -22.33 30.25 29.82
N LEU A 621 -23.03 30.43 28.70
CA LEU A 621 -22.53 30.38 27.33
C LEU A 621 -21.49 31.48 27.09
N GLN A 622 -20.27 31.26 27.58
CA GLN A 622 -19.14 32.12 27.27
C GLN A 622 -17.97 31.22 26.84
N GLU A 623 -17.63 31.29 25.54
CA GLU A 623 -16.47 30.63 24.95
C GLU A 623 -15.22 30.94 25.81
N GLN A 624 -14.76 29.96 26.57
CA GLN A 624 -13.47 30.09 27.24
C GLN A 624 -12.37 29.94 26.19
N ASN A 625 -11.43 30.89 26.19
CA ASN A 625 -10.29 30.91 25.28
C ASN A 625 -9.38 29.70 25.55
N GLY A 626 -9.58 28.64 24.75
CA GLY A 626 -8.70 27.47 24.73
C GLY A 626 -7.25 27.87 24.45
N LYS A 627 -6.31 27.29 25.18
CA LYS A 627 -4.88 27.55 25.01
C LYS A 627 -4.25 26.38 24.28
N LEU A 628 -3.63 26.66 23.14
CA LEU A 628 -2.88 25.66 22.39
C LEU A 628 -1.56 25.35 23.10
N ILE A 629 -1.33 24.07 23.40
CA ILE A 629 -0.06 23.58 23.95
C ILE A 629 0.45 22.42 23.10
N ILE A 630 1.74 22.15 23.22
CA ILE A 630 2.31 20.89 22.78
C ILE A 630 2.08 19.87 23.89
N LEU A 631 1.51 18.72 23.55
CA LEU A 631 1.27 17.65 24.50
C LEU A 631 2.61 17.14 25.05
N PRO A 632 2.83 17.18 26.37
CA PRO A 632 4.01 16.61 27.00
C PRO A 632 3.92 15.08 27.11
N ASP A 633 5.05 14.45 27.39
CA ASP A 633 5.15 12.99 27.42
C ASP A 633 4.46 12.38 28.67
N THR A 634 4.21 13.17 29.73
CA THR A 634 3.58 12.70 30.97
C THR A 634 2.37 13.54 31.41
N LEU A 635 1.40 12.90 32.05
CA LEU A 635 0.18 13.54 32.55
C LEU A 635 0.48 14.57 33.67
N GLU A 636 1.49 14.31 34.50
CA GLU A 636 1.93 15.24 35.56
C GLU A 636 2.47 16.55 34.97
N GLU A 637 3.24 16.46 33.88
CA GLU A 637 3.72 17.64 33.18
C GLU A 637 2.59 18.40 32.48
N LEU A 638 1.59 17.67 31.97
CA LEU A 638 0.38 18.26 31.40
C LEU A 638 -0.41 19.07 32.45
N PHE A 639 -0.63 18.51 33.65
CA PHE A 639 -1.27 19.22 34.77
C PHE A 639 -0.44 20.44 35.22
N ARG A 640 0.89 20.32 35.27
CA ARG A 640 1.78 21.45 35.59
C ARG A 640 1.67 22.57 34.55
N MET A 641 1.66 22.23 33.26
CA MET A 641 1.50 23.22 32.18
C MET A 641 0.13 23.87 32.21
N ALA A 642 -0.94 23.11 32.45
CA ALA A 642 -2.28 23.64 32.61
C ALA A 642 -2.36 24.61 33.81
N GLY A 643 -1.78 24.24 34.96
CA GLY A 643 -1.77 25.09 36.15
C GLY A 643 -0.98 26.39 35.97
N GLN A 644 0.16 26.35 35.28
CA GLN A 644 0.91 27.57 34.93
C GLN A 644 0.15 28.48 33.97
N ARG A 645 -0.62 27.89 33.04
CA ARG A 645 -1.36 28.65 32.03
C ARG A 645 -2.65 29.24 32.57
N PHE A 646 -3.33 28.57 33.49
CA PHE A 646 -4.62 29.01 34.03
C PHE A 646 -4.53 29.63 35.44
N GLY A 647 -3.37 29.55 36.10
CA GLY A 647 -3.14 30.18 37.41
C GLY A 647 -3.57 29.36 38.62
N GLU A 648 -4.00 28.11 38.42
CA GLU A 648 -4.45 27.19 39.47
C GLU A 648 -3.49 26.00 39.61
N TYR A 649 -2.93 25.80 40.81
CA TYR A 649 -1.88 24.80 41.04
C TYR A 649 -2.40 23.42 41.49
N ASN A 650 -3.72 23.24 41.64
CA ASN A 650 -4.35 22.02 42.14
C ASN A 650 -5.33 21.39 41.13
N LEU A 651 -4.86 21.10 39.93
CA LEU A 651 -5.62 20.34 38.94
C LEU A 651 -5.35 18.84 39.13
N LYS A 652 -6.40 18.04 39.36
CA LYS A 652 -6.27 16.58 39.55
C LYS A 652 -6.97 15.74 38.49
N LYS A 653 -7.84 16.35 37.69
CA LYS A 653 -8.68 15.64 36.73
C LYS A 653 -8.70 16.35 35.38
N VAL A 654 -8.54 15.58 34.32
CA VAL A 654 -8.61 16.03 32.93
C VAL A 654 -9.57 15.11 32.18
N VAL A 655 -10.47 15.70 31.41
CA VAL A 655 -11.46 14.99 30.60
C VAL A 655 -11.37 15.43 29.14
N ASN A 656 -11.82 14.56 28.23
CA ASN A 656 -11.99 14.90 26.81
C ASN A 656 -13.29 15.70 26.59
N ALA A 657 -13.60 16.02 25.32
CA ALA A 657 -14.84 16.71 24.95
C ALA A 657 -16.13 15.92 25.22
N GLU A 658 -16.04 14.60 25.46
CA GLU A 658 -17.15 13.69 25.76
C GLU A 658 -17.29 13.41 27.27
N ASP A 659 -16.62 14.20 28.13
CA ASP A 659 -16.62 14.04 29.59
C ASP A 659 -16.02 12.71 30.10
N VAL A 660 -15.20 12.06 29.28
CA VAL A 660 -14.44 10.86 29.66
C VAL A 660 -13.09 11.25 30.25
N GLU A 661 -12.76 10.68 31.41
CA GLU A 661 -11.50 10.91 32.12
C GLU A 661 -10.30 10.29 31.39
N ILE A 662 -9.20 11.04 31.35
CA ILE A 662 -7.98 10.63 30.66
C ILE A 662 -6.91 10.27 31.69
N ASP A 663 -6.60 8.98 31.76
CA ASP A 663 -5.60 8.45 32.70
C ASP A 663 -4.17 8.44 32.12
N GLU A 664 -4.02 8.41 30.79
CA GLU A 664 -2.72 8.33 30.10
C GLU A 664 -2.66 9.27 28.88
N THR A 665 -1.50 9.91 28.67
CA THR A 665 -1.25 10.86 27.57
C THR A 665 -1.23 10.19 26.19
N ASP A 666 -1.02 8.88 26.11
CA ASP A 666 -0.99 8.11 24.86
C ASP A 666 -2.35 8.06 24.14
N VAL A 667 -3.44 8.19 24.91
CA VAL A 667 -4.81 8.16 24.40
C VAL A 667 -5.18 9.45 23.64
N ILE A 668 -4.44 10.54 23.89
CA ILE A 668 -4.72 11.88 23.34
C ILE A 668 -4.18 11.99 21.91
N ARG A 669 -4.99 12.51 20.99
CA ARG A 669 -4.66 12.71 19.56
C ARG A 669 -4.27 14.17 19.26
N ASP A 670 -3.66 14.39 18.10
CA ASP A 670 -3.35 15.75 17.61
C ASP A 670 -4.65 16.49 17.29
N GLY A 671 -4.80 17.70 17.83
CA GLY A 671 -6.00 18.53 17.70
C GLY A 671 -7.05 18.33 18.79
N ASP A 672 -6.85 17.42 19.75
CA ASP A 672 -7.84 17.16 20.80
C ASP A 672 -8.06 18.37 21.74
N HIS A 673 -9.28 18.46 22.24
CA HIS A 673 -9.70 19.44 23.25
C HIS A 673 -9.76 18.77 24.62
N LEU A 674 -8.97 19.29 25.57
CA LEU A 674 -8.86 18.76 26.93
C LEU A 674 -9.43 19.77 27.92
N PHE A 675 -10.21 19.30 28.89
CA PHE A 675 -10.86 20.13 29.90
C PHE A 675 -10.35 19.76 31.29
N PHE A 676 -9.79 20.74 31.99
CA PHE A 676 -9.29 20.57 33.35
C PHE A 676 -10.33 21.01 34.38
N LEU A 677 -10.42 20.26 35.47
CA LEU A 677 -11.32 20.53 36.59
C LEU A 677 -10.53 20.96 37.82
N SER A 678 -10.94 22.07 38.44
CA SER A 678 -10.41 22.53 39.73
C SER A 678 -11.02 21.74 40.89
N THR A 679 -10.21 21.40 41.90
CA THR A 679 -10.70 20.70 43.10
C THR A 679 -11.47 21.58 44.09
N ASP A 680 -11.62 22.88 43.85
CA ASP A 680 -12.26 23.81 44.78
C ASP A 680 -13.80 23.87 44.66
N CYS A 681 -14.45 22.80 44.19
CA CYS A 681 -15.91 22.65 44.24
C CYS A 681 -16.30 21.29 44.80
N SER A 682 -16.53 21.27 46.10
CA SER A 682 -17.18 20.17 46.83
C SER A 682 -18.59 19.91 46.30
N CYS A 683 -18.84 18.65 45.97
CA CYS A 683 -20.09 17.89 46.08
C CYS A 683 -21.43 18.63 45.92
N VAL A 684 -22.12 18.43 44.80
CA VAL A 684 -23.57 18.20 44.79
C VAL A 684 -23.89 17.11 43.76
N GLU A 685 -24.04 15.88 44.24
CA GLU A 685 -24.77 14.84 43.51
C GLU A 685 -26.24 15.27 43.42
N THR A 686 -26.73 15.57 42.21
CA THR A 686 -28.16 15.53 41.94
C THR A 686 -28.49 14.18 41.32
N SER A 687 -28.85 13.24 42.19
CA SER A 687 -29.62 12.06 41.85
C SER A 687 -31.01 12.47 41.37
N THR A 688 -31.31 12.26 40.09
CA THR A 688 -32.68 12.14 39.57
C THR A 688 -32.74 11.22 38.35
N MET A 689 -33.32 10.04 38.61
CA MET A 689 -33.85 8.97 37.73
C MET A 689 -32.89 8.19 36.82
#